data_AF-A0A6M1ZZZ0-F1
#
_entry.id   AF-A0A6M1ZZZ0-F1
#
_cell.length_a   1.000
_cell.length_b   1.000
_cell.length_c   1.000
_cell.angle_alpha   90.00
_cell.angle_beta   90.00
_cell.angle_gamma   90.00
#
_symmetry.space_group_name_H-M   'P 1'
#
loop_
_entity.id
_entity.type
_entity.pdbx_description
1 polymer ?
#
loop_
_entity_poly.entity_id
_entity_poly.type
_entity_poly.pdbx_seq_one_letter_code
_entity_poly.pdbx_strand_id
1 'polypeptide(L)'
;MTLETNKFNTFIISTENRYYRCIHNLAHSKDKGLKGFNKREILSRIAGVAYSIFSAGIFFLKLAAGLYDLAEGTFHLIRMNKSYGRIFSIERAITYFESLGKSTLGIPFGSLIHVVNPRWGNALFKPIKMEPVTDEVLPRTRETVVDKLYDSLEVLDDVLRKKNINYILDGGTMLGAVRHKGLIPWDDGANIGILDGDIQNLLDACKEFDKREYYLAKWWGGYRLCKKDGKPQQDVQRYDPKTKQWVKDKSRFPFVDIFVFEKENDKYVLSSKFSDSKKIWPNEYFTDEEWLHVTDVPFGHLNLKGLKPKHAQEYLKRDYGDDWNKVAYKNWDHERDGTYKQVKVAILDRSHPVHSVEVEGTKIDHQTLATNFLNEMEVDKLDNNWNLDKLFGSIRVINMNKSPKRLKNVKKYLKQVGLSENQYKRFVGIDGSQLDKNDWSRMTSNYKHISTITAKGREKLDCQHRNQTGCYMSHYRLIKKIAEKYDEARENLLKLQKGQLPHTQLEKATQKVKKYSNVLILEDDNAFGMIKPEDVTKKGWRRQVFSEKMTTMEIGKIFYNAMKDLPNDWDMLYFMAMWYEKPKKTHSSYLKKLGSASCLNAYAVNAKMYPVILNKLRKIEHSNKKLRAVDEEIAELLKKRNCYVIAPAIALQAEGDSTIVKRNEQCEGQELFQCLT
;
A
#
# COMPACT_ATOMS: atom_id res chain seq x y z
N MET A 1 -37.89 -24.81 -22.36
CA MET A 1 -36.50 -24.36 -22.55
C MET A 1 -35.51 -24.98 -21.56
N THR A 2 -35.83 -25.13 -20.27
CA THR A 2 -34.92 -25.69 -19.24
C THR A 2 -34.69 -27.21 -19.33
N LEU A 3 -35.65 -27.97 -19.87
CA LEU A 3 -35.55 -29.42 -20.08
C LEU A 3 -34.68 -29.81 -21.30
N GLU A 4 -34.56 -28.92 -22.29
CA GLU A 4 -33.68 -29.14 -23.45
C GLU A 4 -32.24 -28.80 -23.13
N THR A 5 -31.99 -27.81 -22.26
CA THR A 5 -30.63 -27.37 -21.89
C THR A 5 -29.85 -28.44 -21.11
N ASN A 6 -30.51 -29.27 -20.28
CA ASN A 6 -29.84 -30.36 -19.57
C ASN A 6 -29.51 -31.55 -20.50
N LYS A 7 -30.37 -31.87 -21.48
CA LYS A 7 -30.03 -32.86 -22.51
C LYS A 7 -28.92 -32.34 -23.44
N PHE A 8 -28.90 -31.03 -23.69
CA PHE A 8 -27.90 -30.33 -24.51
C PHE A 8 -26.51 -30.29 -23.86
N ASN A 9 -26.41 -29.98 -22.56
CA ASN A 9 -25.14 -30.02 -21.83
C ASN A 9 -24.57 -31.44 -21.73
N THR A 10 -25.42 -32.45 -21.51
CA THR A 10 -25.00 -33.86 -21.49
C THR A 10 -24.49 -34.32 -22.86
N PHE A 11 -25.12 -33.86 -23.95
CA PHE A 11 -24.69 -34.16 -25.33
C PHE A 11 -23.35 -33.49 -25.68
N ILE A 12 -23.13 -32.23 -25.29
CA ILE A 12 -21.86 -31.49 -25.51
C ILE A 12 -20.70 -32.17 -24.77
N ILE A 13 -20.87 -32.48 -23.49
CA ILE A 13 -19.81 -33.12 -22.68
C ILE A 13 -19.46 -34.51 -23.23
N SER A 14 -20.44 -35.25 -23.77
CA SER A 14 -20.19 -36.57 -24.37
C SER A 14 -19.43 -36.48 -25.70
N THR A 15 -19.70 -35.44 -26.50
CA THR A 15 -19.11 -35.23 -27.83
C THR A 15 -17.70 -34.64 -27.72
N GLU A 16 -17.48 -33.69 -26.81
CA GLU A 16 -16.14 -33.16 -26.50
C GLU A 16 -15.21 -34.24 -25.93
N ASN A 17 -15.69 -35.10 -25.04
CA ASN A 17 -14.88 -36.21 -24.50
C ASN A 17 -14.52 -37.26 -25.56
N ARG A 18 -15.39 -37.48 -26.57
CA ARG A 18 -15.06 -38.34 -27.73
C ARG A 18 -14.08 -37.65 -28.67
N TYR A 19 -14.23 -36.35 -28.89
CA TYR A 19 -13.33 -35.55 -29.73
C TYR A 19 -11.92 -35.47 -29.13
N TYR A 20 -11.81 -35.20 -27.83
CA TYR A 20 -10.53 -35.19 -27.11
C TYR A 20 -9.86 -36.56 -27.07
N ARG A 21 -10.62 -37.66 -26.84
CA ARG A 21 -10.05 -39.02 -26.95
C ARG A 21 -9.57 -39.35 -28.35
N CYS A 22 -10.27 -38.89 -29.39
CA CYS A 22 -9.88 -39.13 -30.77
C CYS A 22 -8.59 -38.37 -31.13
N ILE A 23 -8.48 -37.10 -30.72
CA ILE A 23 -7.28 -36.27 -30.92
C ILE A 23 -6.10 -36.76 -30.07
N HIS A 24 -6.31 -37.14 -28.82
CA HIS A 24 -5.26 -37.67 -27.95
C HIS A 24 -4.68 -38.98 -28.48
N ASN A 25 -5.53 -39.88 -29.01
CA ASN A 25 -5.07 -41.12 -29.63
C ASN A 25 -4.41 -40.92 -31.01
N LEU A 26 -4.77 -39.87 -31.76
CA LEU A 26 -4.09 -39.45 -32.99
C LEU A 26 -2.73 -38.80 -32.73
N ALA A 27 -2.59 -38.07 -31.61
CA ALA A 27 -1.33 -37.46 -31.20
C ALA A 27 -0.32 -38.51 -30.70
N HIS A 28 -0.77 -39.54 -29.96
CA HIS A 28 0.10 -40.64 -29.53
C HIS A 28 0.49 -41.63 -30.63
N SER A 29 -0.21 -41.66 -31.77
CA SER A 29 0.18 -42.51 -32.90
C SER A 29 1.26 -41.89 -33.80
N LYS A 30 1.75 -40.68 -33.51
CA LYS A 30 2.89 -40.09 -34.24
C LYS A 30 4.25 -40.59 -33.75
N ASP A 31 4.34 -41.17 -32.56
CA ASP A 31 5.60 -41.72 -32.00
C ASP A 31 5.83 -43.21 -32.28
N LYS A 32 4.89 -43.90 -32.94
CA LYS A 32 5.12 -45.25 -33.48
C LYS A 32 4.55 -45.28 -34.90
N GLY A 33 5.44 -45.39 -35.90
CA GLY A 33 5.12 -45.26 -37.32
C GLY A 33 3.84 -45.97 -37.75
N LEU A 34 3.11 -45.36 -38.69
CA LEU A 34 1.87 -45.82 -39.30
C LEU A 34 2.03 -47.14 -40.10
N LYS A 35 2.32 -48.24 -39.42
CA LYS A 35 2.19 -49.61 -39.91
C LYS A 35 1.31 -50.37 -38.93
N GLY A 36 -0.01 -50.33 -39.13
CA GLY A 36 -0.93 -51.10 -38.28
C GLY A 36 -2.42 -50.78 -38.35
N PHE A 37 -2.87 -49.76 -39.10
CA PHE A 37 -4.31 -49.44 -39.16
C PHE A 37 -5.00 -50.08 -40.37
N ASN A 38 -6.09 -50.83 -40.13
CA ASN A 38 -6.92 -51.42 -41.17
C ASN A 38 -7.80 -50.34 -41.83
N LYS A 39 -7.99 -50.42 -43.15
CA LYS A 39 -8.72 -49.48 -44.02
C LYS A 39 -10.13 -49.11 -43.50
N ARG A 40 -10.82 -50.04 -42.82
CA ARG A 40 -12.13 -49.80 -42.17
C ARG A 40 -12.07 -48.78 -41.02
N GLU A 41 -10.98 -48.73 -40.28
CA GLU A 41 -10.84 -47.87 -39.10
C GLU A 41 -10.57 -46.41 -39.49
N ILE A 42 -9.84 -46.22 -40.60
CA ILE A 42 -9.61 -44.90 -41.20
C ILE A 42 -10.93 -44.34 -41.77
N LEU A 43 -11.70 -45.16 -42.49
CA LEU A 43 -13.00 -44.76 -43.04
C LEU A 43 -14.02 -44.40 -41.95
N SER A 44 -14.06 -45.14 -40.84
CA SER A 44 -14.94 -44.81 -39.71
C SER A 44 -14.59 -43.46 -39.05
N ARG A 45 -13.30 -43.10 -39.00
CA ARG A 45 -12.85 -41.83 -38.42
C ARG A 45 -13.12 -40.65 -39.36
N ILE A 46 -12.94 -40.84 -40.67
CA ILE A 46 -13.31 -39.84 -41.68
C ILE A 46 -14.83 -39.60 -41.68
N ALA A 47 -15.64 -40.66 -41.59
CA ALA A 47 -17.09 -40.56 -41.46
C ALA A 47 -17.53 -39.81 -40.19
N GLY A 48 -16.84 -40.02 -39.05
CA GLY A 48 -17.12 -39.29 -37.81
C GLY A 48 -16.80 -37.79 -37.89
N VAL A 49 -15.71 -37.42 -38.58
CA VAL A 49 -15.37 -36.01 -38.83
C VAL A 49 -16.36 -35.37 -39.80
N ALA A 50 -16.71 -36.06 -40.90
CA ALA A 50 -17.71 -35.58 -41.86
C ALA A 50 -19.10 -35.40 -41.22
N TYR A 51 -19.52 -36.33 -40.37
CA TYR A 51 -20.79 -36.22 -39.62
C TYR A 51 -20.76 -35.01 -38.67
N SER A 52 -19.64 -34.78 -37.98
CA SER A 52 -19.47 -33.63 -37.07
C SER A 52 -19.56 -32.29 -37.81
N ILE A 53 -18.92 -32.19 -38.97
CA ILE A 53 -18.98 -31.00 -39.85
C ILE A 53 -20.41 -30.79 -40.37
N PHE A 54 -21.10 -31.85 -40.78
CA PHE A 54 -22.48 -31.78 -41.26
C PHE A 54 -23.46 -31.36 -40.16
N SER A 55 -23.31 -31.89 -38.93
CA SER A 55 -24.11 -31.47 -37.77
C SER A 55 -23.81 -30.03 -37.32
N ALA A 56 -22.58 -29.55 -37.47
CA ALA A 56 -22.24 -28.14 -37.26
C ALA A 56 -22.90 -27.25 -38.33
N GLY A 57 -22.95 -27.69 -39.59
CA GLY A 57 -23.66 -26.99 -40.67
C GLY A 57 -25.17 -26.87 -40.42
N ILE A 58 -25.82 -27.96 -39.98
CA ILE A 58 -27.25 -27.93 -39.60
C ILE A 58 -27.49 -27.03 -38.37
N PHE A 59 -26.57 -27.01 -37.41
CA PHE A 59 -26.62 -26.09 -36.28
C PHE A 59 -26.57 -24.63 -36.72
N PHE A 60 -25.65 -24.29 -37.64
CA PHE A 60 -25.56 -22.93 -38.20
C PHE A 60 -26.80 -22.52 -39.00
N LEU A 61 -27.41 -23.44 -39.75
CA LEU A 61 -28.65 -23.18 -40.49
C LEU A 61 -29.86 -22.96 -39.56
N LYS A 62 -29.99 -23.74 -38.48
CA LYS A 62 -31.04 -23.53 -37.47
C LYS A 62 -30.83 -22.25 -36.66
N LEU A 63 -29.57 -21.90 -36.37
CA LEU A 63 -29.23 -20.63 -35.74
C LEU A 63 -29.56 -19.44 -36.65
N ALA A 64 -29.24 -19.54 -37.95
CA ALA A 64 -29.58 -18.52 -38.94
C ALA A 64 -31.10 -18.34 -39.11
N ALA A 65 -31.87 -19.43 -39.11
CA ALA A 65 -33.33 -19.37 -39.15
C ALA A 65 -33.91 -18.69 -37.89
N GLY A 66 -33.45 -19.06 -36.69
CA GLY A 66 -33.88 -18.41 -35.46
C GLY A 66 -33.48 -16.93 -35.36
N LEU A 67 -32.33 -16.55 -35.95
CA LEU A 67 -31.91 -15.16 -36.05
C LEU A 67 -32.72 -14.36 -37.08
N TYR A 68 -33.17 -15.01 -38.16
CA TYR A 68 -34.09 -14.42 -39.14
C TYR A 68 -35.45 -14.14 -38.51
N ASP A 69 -36.03 -15.09 -37.78
CA ASP A 69 -37.31 -14.91 -37.07
C ASP A 69 -37.23 -13.81 -36.00
N LEU A 70 -36.07 -13.69 -35.32
CA LEU A 70 -35.83 -12.62 -34.35
C LEU A 70 -35.70 -11.25 -35.03
N ALA A 71 -35.02 -11.18 -36.18
CA ALA A 71 -34.91 -9.97 -36.97
C ALA A 71 -36.29 -9.55 -37.54
N GLU A 72 -37.08 -10.51 -38.02
CA GLU A 72 -38.43 -10.25 -38.53
C GLU A 72 -39.36 -9.76 -37.42
N GLY A 73 -39.34 -10.40 -36.24
CA GLY A 73 -40.09 -9.95 -35.07
C GLY A 73 -39.68 -8.55 -34.60
N THR A 74 -38.40 -8.20 -34.71
CA THR A 74 -37.89 -6.85 -34.40
C THR A 74 -38.36 -5.82 -35.44
N PHE A 75 -38.33 -6.17 -36.74
CA PHE A 75 -38.88 -5.33 -37.80
C PHE A 75 -40.40 -5.15 -37.67
N HIS A 76 -41.12 -6.18 -37.24
CA HIS A 76 -42.56 -6.12 -36.97
C HIS A 76 -42.87 -5.18 -35.80
N LEU A 77 -42.09 -5.24 -34.72
CA LEU A 77 -42.17 -4.32 -33.57
C LEU A 77 -41.87 -2.88 -33.95
N ILE A 78 -40.87 -2.65 -34.82
CA ILE A 78 -40.54 -1.31 -35.35
C ILE A 78 -41.68 -0.78 -36.25
N ARG A 79 -42.30 -1.64 -37.08
CA ARG A 79 -43.46 -1.27 -37.91
C ARG A 79 -44.69 -0.95 -37.06
N MET A 80 -44.97 -1.73 -36.02
CA MET A 80 -46.08 -1.46 -35.09
C MET A 80 -45.88 -0.15 -34.31
N ASN A 81 -44.64 0.22 -34.01
CA ASN A 81 -44.31 1.50 -33.35
C ASN A 81 -44.58 2.74 -34.23
N LYS A 82 -44.51 2.61 -35.56
CA LYS A 82 -44.90 3.68 -36.49
C LYS A 82 -46.41 3.91 -36.53
N SER A 83 -47.22 2.90 -36.20
CA SER A 83 -48.68 2.98 -36.26
C SER A 83 -49.36 3.40 -34.95
N TYR A 84 -48.71 3.23 -33.79
CA TYR A 84 -49.32 3.46 -32.48
C TYR A 84 -48.66 4.51 -31.58
N GLY A 85 -47.69 5.26 -32.11
CA GLY A 85 -47.25 6.53 -31.53
C GLY A 85 -47.04 6.55 -30.01
N ARG A 86 -46.21 5.65 -29.43
CA ARG A 86 -45.59 5.87 -28.11
C ARG A 86 -44.41 4.92 -27.78
N ILE A 87 -43.25 5.56 -27.59
CA ILE A 87 -42.13 5.31 -26.67
C ILE A 87 -41.50 3.90 -26.64
N PHE A 88 -40.55 3.70 -27.56
CA PHE A 88 -39.29 2.99 -27.25
C PHE A 88 -38.16 3.93 -27.69
N SER A 89 -37.36 4.45 -26.75
CA SER A 89 -36.27 5.37 -27.13
C SER A 89 -35.21 4.60 -27.92
N ILE A 90 -34.85 5.14 -29.08
CA ILE A 90 -33.80 4.62 -29.97
C ILE A 90 -32.50 4.36 -29.17
N GLU A 91 -32.23 5.15 -28.14
CA GLU A 91 -31.11 4.96 -27.21
C GLU A 91 -31.12 3.61 -26.50
N ARG A 92 -32.26 3.10 -26.00
CA ARG A 92 -32.29 1.78 -25.35
C ARG A 92 -32.06 0.64 -26.35
N ALA A 93 -32.55 0.79 -27.58
CA ALA A 93 -32.25 -0.16 -28.64
C ALA A 93 -30.75 -0.17 -28.95
N ILE A 94 -30.12 1.01 -29.06
CA ILE A 94 -28.66 1.14 -29.26
C ILE A 94 -27.89 0.51 -28.09
N THR A 95 -28.24 0.80 -26.84
CA THR A 95 -27.58 0.20 -25.66
C THR A 95 -27.74 -1.32 -25.63
N TYR A 96 -28.92 -1.84 -26.01
CA TYR A 96 -29.16 -3.28 -26.10
C TYR A 96 -28.29 -3.92 -27.20
N PHE A 97 -28.20 -3.31 -28.38
CA PHE A 97 -27.34 -3.78 -29.48
C PHE A 97 -25.84 -3.67 -29.14
N GLU A 98 -25.41 -2.61 -28.45
CA GLU A 98 -24.04 -2.49 -27.93
C GLU A 98 -23.72 -3.58 -26.89
N SER A 99 -24.71 -4.00 -26.09
CA SER A 99 -24.52 -5.10 -25.13
C SER A 99 -24.43 -6.47 -25.82
N LEU A 100 -25.22 -6.67 -26.88
CA LEU A 100 -25.22 -7.87 -27.71
C LEU A 100 -23.90 -8.03 -28.49
N GLY A 101 -23.38 -6.93 -29.05
CA GLY A 101 -22.06 -6.89 -29.71
C GLY A 101 -20.88 -7.19 -28.79
N LYS A 102 -21.07 -7.10 -27.47
CA LYS A 102 -20.06 -7.42 -26.43
C LYS A 102 -20.14 -8.87 -25.92
N SER A 103 -21.09 -9.68 -26.39
CA SER A 103 -21.18 -11.11 -26.07
C SER A 103 -20.41 -11.98 -27.06
N THR A 104 -20.00 -13.19 -26.68
CA THR A 104 -19.32 -14.17 -27.55
C THR A 104 -20.12 -14.55 -28.81
N LEU A 105 -21.43 -14.28 -28.83
CA LEU A 105 -22.33 -14.46 -29.99
C LEU A 105 -22.45 -13.21 -30.88
N GLY A 106 -22.00 -12.03 -30.42
CA GLY A 106 -22.11 -10.76 -31.15
C GLY A 106 -21.14 -10.61 -32.33
N ILE A 107 -19.99 -11.29 -32.28
CA ILE A 107 -18.94 -11.25 -33.31
C ILE A 107 -19.42 -11.85 -34.66
N PRO A 108 -20.05 -13.04 -34.70
CA PRO A 108 -20.62 -13.56 -35.95
C PRO A 108 -21.79 -12.69 -36.47
N PHE A 109 -22.58 -12.09 -35.59
CA PHE A 109 -23.71 -11.22 -35.96
C PHE A 109 -23.26 -9.89 -36.58
N GLY A 110 -22.24 -9.24 -36.00
CA GLY A 110 -21.62 -8.04 -36.56
C GLY A 110 -21.00 -8.29 -37.93
N SER A 111 -20.33 -9.45 -38.10
CA SER A 111 -19.72 -9.85 -39.37
C SER A 111 -20.76 -10.03 -40.47
N LEU A 112 -21.92 -10.61 -40.15
CA LEU A 112 -23.03 -10.79 -41.08
C LEU A 112 -23.65 -9.44 -41.50
N ILE A 113 -23.84 -8.52 -40.56
CA ILE A 113 -24.35 -7.15 -40.84
C ILE A 113 -23.35 -6.37 -41.71
N HIS A 114 -22.04 -6.57 -41.53
CA HIS A 114 -21.02 -5.92 -42.36
C HIS A 114 -21.03 -6.41 -43.81
N VAL A 115 -21.30 -7.71 -44.03
CA VAL A 115 -21.48 -8.29 -45.38
C VAL A 115 -22.74 -7.75 -46.06
N VAL A 116 -23.84 -7.56 -45.31
CA VAL A 116 -25.13 -7.10 -45.86
C VAL A 116 -25.18 -5.57 -46.04
N ASN A 117 -24.56 -4.81 -45.14
CA ASN A 117 -24.48 -3.35 -45.25
C ASN A 117 -23.18 -2.83 -44.61
N PRO A 118 -22.12 -2.59 -45.41
CA PRO A 118 -20.81 -2.19 -44.92
C PRO A 118 -20.82 -0.91 -44.07
N ARG A 119 -21.75 0.01 -44.34
CA ARG A 119 -21.91 1.27 -43.61
C ARG A 119 -22.36 1.05 -42.16
N TRP A 120 -23.23 0.07 -41.93
CA TRP A 120 -23.77 -0.27 -40.61
C TRP A 120 -22.80 -1.17 -39.84
N GLY A 121 -22.14 -2.11 -40.54
CA GLY A 121 -21.05 -2.89 -39.96
C GLY A 121 -19.90 -2.00 -39.46
N ASN A 122 -19.50 -0.97 -40.22
CA ASN A 122 -18.47 -0.02 -39.78
C ASN A 122 -18.88 0.82 -38.56
N ALA A 123 -20.19 1.04 -38.32
CA ALA A 123 -20.66 1.72 -37.13
C ALA A 123 -20.61 0.81 -35.88
N LEU A 124 -20.92 -0.48 -36.04
CA LEU A 124 -20.85 -1.51 -34.98
C LEU A 124 -19.41 -1.95 -34.67
N PHE A 125 -18.53 -1.91 -35.66
CA PHE A 125 -17.10 -2.25 -35.55
C PHE A 125 -16.20 -1.03 -35.39
N LYS A 126 -16.72 0.16 -35.05
CA LYS A 126 -15.85 1.25 -34.60
C LYS A 126 -15.00 0.68 -33.47
N PRO A 127 -13.67 0.55 -33.63
CA PRO A 127 -12.84 0.09 -32.52
C PRO A 127 -13.13 1.04 -31.37
N ILE A 128 -13.46 0.48 -30.21
CA ILE A 128 -13.41 1.26 -28.98
C ILE A 128 -11.99 1.79 -28.96
N LYS A 129 -11.82 3.10 -29.23
CA LYS A 129 -10.61 3.79 -28.80
C LYS A 129 -10.66 3.66 -27.28
N MET A 130 -10.00 2.64 -26.75
CA MET A 130 -9.70 2.63 -25.33
C MET A 130 -8.92 3.92 -25.11
N GLU A 131 -9.53 4.88 -24.43
CA GLU A 131 -8.77 6.05 -24.01
C GLU A 131 -7.61 5.52 -23.16
N PRO A 132 -6.37 5.91 -23.50
CA PRO A 132 -5.20 5.35 -22.84
C PRO A 132 -5.29 5.62 -21.34
N VAL A 133 -4.88 4.64 -20.53
CA VAL A 133 -4.97 4.78 -19.06
C VAL A 133 -4.06 5.92 -18.63
N THR A 134 -4.47 6.75 -17.66
CA THR A 134 -3.70 7.92 -17.21
C THR A 134 -2.24 7.55 -16.93
N ASP A 135 -1.98 6.41 -16.28
CA ASP A 135 -0.64 5.89 -15.96
C ASP A 135 0.18 5.43 -17.20
N GLU A 136 -0.46 5.09 -18.32
CA GLU A 136 0.23 4.75 -19.58
C GLU A 136 0.75 6.01 -20.29
N VAL A 137 0.01 7.12 -20.19
CA VAL A 137 0.40 8.41 -20.79
C VAL A 137 1.28 9.23 -19.85
N LEU A 138 1.01 9.16 -18.55
CA LEU A 138 1.70 9.89 -17.49
C LEU A 138 2.30 8.87 -16.51
N PRO A 139 3.53 8.40 -16.78
CA PRO A 139 4.18 7.43 -15.91
C PRO A 139 4.35 8.01 -14.50
N ARG A 140 4.10 7.17 -13.50
CA ARG A 140 4.22 7.56 -12.10
C ARG A 140 5.66 7.93 -11.74
N THR A 141 5.78 8.92 -10.88
CA THR A 141 7.04 9.32 -10.29
C THR A 141 7.56 8.20 -9.40
N ARG A 142 8.89 7.98 -9.43
CA ARG A 142 9.53 6.96 -8.59
C ARG A 142 9.31 7.26 -7.11
N GLU A 143 9.03 6.22 -6.33
CA GLU A 143 8.78 6.36 -4.89
C GLU A 143 9.92 7.05 -4.14
N THR A 144 11.18 6.81 -4.54
CA THR A 144 12.35 7.46 -3.93
C THR A 144 12.39 8.98 -4.14
N VAL A 145 11.77 9.48 -5.21
CA VAL A 145 11.60 10.91 -5.47
C VAL A 145 10.45 11.46 -4.62
N VAL A 146 9.31 10.76 -4.61
CA VAL A 146 8.14 11.08 -3.79
C VAL A 146 8.52 11.23 -2.31
N ASP A 147 9.26 10.25 -1.77
CA ASP A 147 9.74 10.28 -0.39
C ASP A 147 10.60 11.52 -0.10
N LYS A 148 11.56 11.83 -0.99
CA LYS A 148 12.47 12.97 -0.81
C LYS A 148 11.70 14.29 -0.87
N LEU A 149 10.65 14.39 -1.66
CA LEU A 149 9.78 15.57 -1.70
C LEU A 149 9.00 15.72 -0.39
N TYR A 150 8.41 14.64 0.14
CA TYR A 150 7.76 14.68 1.45
C TYR A 150 8.72 15.05 2.58
N ASP A 151 9.93 14.48 2.61
CA ASP A 151 10.97 14.85 3.59
C ASP A 151 11.32 16.35 3.48
N SER A 152 11.41 16.87 2.25
CA SER A 152 11.74 18.27 1.99
C SER A 152 10.61 19.21 2.41
N LEU A 153 9.35 18.83 2.15
CA LEU A 153 8.16 19.57 2.60
C LEU A 153 8.02 19.58 4.12
N GLU A 154 8.30 18.47 4.81
CA GLU A 154 8.29 18.41 6.27
C GLU A 154 9.36 19.33 6.88
N VAL A 155 10.59 19.31 6.31
CA VAL A 155 11.67 20.19 6.75
C VAL A 155 11.32 21.66 6.48
N LEU A 156 10.76 21.96 5.31
CA LEU A 156 10.36 23.31 4.92
C LEU A 156 9.27 23.84 5.86
N ASP A 157 8.18 23.11 6.04
CA ASP A 157 7.07 23.47 6.93
C ASP A 157 7.55 23.77 8.36
N ASP A 158 8.34 22.86 8.95
CA ASP A 158 8.84 23.04 10.32
C ASP A 158 9.71 24.30 10.46
N VAL A 159 10.57 24.58 9.48
CA VAL A 159 11.45 25.76 9.51
C VAL A 159 10.66 27.05 9.28
N LEU A 160 9.75 27.09 8.29
CA LEU A 160 8.95 28.28 8.00
C LEU A 160 8.06 28.65 9.18
N ARG A 161 7.38 27.68 9.81
CA ARG A 161 6.57 27.92 11.02
C ARG A 161 7.41 28.46 12.18
N LYS A 162 8.59 27.89 12.43
CA LYS A 162 9.50 28.36 13.50
C LYS A 162 10.01 29.78 13.26
N LYS A 163 10.08 30.20 12.01
CA LYS A 163 10.50 31.55 11.60
C LYS A 163 9.33 32.50 11.36
N ASN A 164 8.11 32.05 11.63
CA ASN A 164 6.88 32.81 11.42
C ASN A 164 6.76 33.33 9.98
N ILE A 165 7.23 32.54 9.02
CA ILE A 165 7.10 32.82 7.59
C ILE A 165 5.77 32.22 7.14
N ASN A 166 4.87 33.07 6.67
CA ASN A 166 3.60 32.61 6.13
C ASN A 166 3.82 32.06 4.72
N TYR A 167 3.24 30.89 4.47
CA TYR A 167 3.32 30.25 3.18
C TYR A 167 2.01 29.55 2.84
N ILE A 168 1.83 29.23 1.56
CA ILE A 168 0.67 28.50 1.03
C ILE A 168 1.16 27.44 0.03
N LEU A 169 0.49 26.29 -0.08
CA LEU A 169 0.71 25.36 -1.19
C LEU A 169 0.39 26.05 -2.52
N ASP A 170 1.15 25.75 -3.56
CA ASP A 170 1.03 26.45 -4.84
C ASP A 170 0.92 25.48 -6.02
N GLY A 171 0.30 25.94 -7.11
CA GLY A 171 0.09 25.24 -8.37
C GLY A 171 -0.25 23.76 -8.23
N GLY A 172 0.59 22.91 -8.82
CA GLY A 172 0.45 21.44 -8.82
C GLY A 172 0.38 20.82 -7.42
N THR A 173 0.98 21.45 -6.42
CA THR A 173 0.96 20.96 -5.02
C THR A 173 -0.39 21.26 -4.35
N MET A 174 -0.97 22.44 -4.58
CA MET A 174 -2.35 22.73 -4.15
C MET A 174 -3.35 21.81 -4.88
N LEU A 175 -3.18 21.62 -6.19
CA LEU A 175 -3.99 20.71 -6.99
C LEU A 175 -3.91 19.27 -6.44
N GLY A 176 -2.71 18.81 -6.09
CA GLY A 176 -2.48 17.55 -5.42
C GLY A 176 -3.23 17.43 -4.09
N ALA A 177 -3.11 18.43 -3.21
CA ALA A 177 -3.79 18.47 -1.92
C ALA A 177 -5.31 18.27 -2.06
N VAL A 178 -5.93 18.98 -3.02
CA VAL A 178 -7.38 18.92 -3.22
C VAL A 178 -7.80 17.62 -3.92
N ARG A 179 -7.15 17.29 -5.04
CA ARG A 179 -7.57 16.24 -5.97
C ARG A 179 -7.13 14.85 -5.54
N HIS A 180 -5.91 14.74 -5.05
CA HIS A 180 -5.18 13.49 -4.80
C HIS A 180 -4.94 13.26 -3.30
N LYS A 181 -5.12 14.29 -2.45
CA LYS A 181 -4.82 14.27 -1.01
C LYS A 181 -3.32 14.15 -0.70
N GLY A 182 -2.47 14.64 -1.60
CA GLY A 182 -1.01 14.69 -1.51
C GLY A 182 -0.42 15.04 -2.88
N LEU A 183 0.85 14.74 -3.15
CA LEU A 183 1.44 14.86 -4.49
C LEU A 183 0.57 14.27 -5.63
N ILE A 184 0.74 14.77 -6.84
CA ILE A 184 0.10 14.16 -8.00
C ILE A 184 0.96 12.94 -8.40
N PRO A 185 0.39 11.75 -8.74
CA PRO A 185 1.17 10.52 -8.90
C PRO A 185 2.32 10.56 -9.93
N TRP A 186 2.24 11.44 -10.92
CA TRP A 186 3.24 11.64 -11.99
C TRP A 186 4.03 12.95 -11.85
N ASP A 187 3.84 13.66 -10.74
CA ASP A 187 4.55 14.89 -10.42
C ASP A 187 5.84 14.60 -9.65
N ASP A 188 6.90 15.30 -10.01
CA ASP A 188 8.27 15.07 -9.55
C ASP A 188 8.89 16.30 -8.88
N GLY A 189 8.08 17.34 -8.64
CA GLY A 189 8.40 18.51 -7.85
C GLY A 189 7.32 18.81 -6.80
N ALA A 190 7.55 19.85 -6.00
CA ALA A 190 6.54 20.44 -5.13
C ALA A 190 6.75 21.95 -5.06
N ASN A 191 5.66 22.70 -4.85
CA ASN A 191 5.63 24.15 -4.93
C ASN A 191 4.93 24.73 -3.70
N ILE A 192 5.51 25.80 -3.15
CA ILE A 192 4.86 26.67 -2.16
C ILE A 192 5.03 28.13 -2.56
N GLY A 193 4.13 28.99 -2.10
CA GLY A 193 4.21 30.45 -2.21
C GLY A 193 4.54 31.10 -0.87
N ILE A 194 5.40 32.12 -0.88
CA ILE A 194 5.63 33.05 0.25
C ILE A 194 5.43 34.50 -0.21
N LEU A 195 5.33 35.44 0.73
CA LEU A 195 5.32 36.87 0.40
C LEU A 195 6.73 37.42 0.20
N ASP A 196 6.85 38.42 -0.66
CA ASP A 196 8.07 39.20 -0.88
C ASP A 196 8.64 39.80 0.42
N GLY A 197 7.77 40.22 1.34
CA GLY A 197 8.16 40.70 2.66
C GLY A 197 8.88 39.66 3.55
N ASP A 198 8.72 38.36 3.26
CA ASP A 198 9.30 37.27 4.03
C ASP A 198 10.64 36.75 3.47
N ILE A 199 11.14 37.31 2.36
CA ILE A 199 12.41 36.88 1.75
C ILE A 199 13.56 36.95 2.77
N GLN A 200 13.67 38.03 3.53
CA GLN A 200 14.76 38.19 4.48
C GLN A 200 14.68 37.14 5.60
N ASN A 201 13.47 36.86 6.09
CA ASN A 201 13.22 35.80 7.07
C ASN A 201 13.62 34.42 6.52
N LEU A 202 13.31 34.15 5.23
CA LEU A 202 13.71 32.92 4.55
C LEU A 202 15.24 32.79 4.46
N LEU A 203 15.94 33.87 4.11
CA LEU A 203 17.41 33.87 4.04
C LEU A 203 18.04 33.63 5.42
N ASP A 204 17.49 34.24 6.47
CA ASP A 204 17.95 34.02 7.85
C ASP A 204 17.62 32.61 8.35
N ALA A 205 16.61 31.94 7.76
CA ALA A 205 16.28 30.54 8.01
C ALA A 205 17.29 29.55 7.39
N CYS A 206 18.12 29.96 6.44
CA CYS A 206 19.06 29.08 5.74
C CYS A 206 20.03 28.32 6.67
N LYS A 207 20.35 28.87 7.85
CA LYS A 207 21.15 28.15 8.87
C LYS A 207 20.47 26.88 9.35
N GLU A 208 19.14 26.88 9.47
CA GLU A 208 18.38 25.70 9.90
C GLU A 208 18.23 24.67 8.78
N PHE A 209 18.11 25.13 7.53
CA PHE A 209 18.18 24.24 6.36
C PHE A 209 19.56 23.56 6.24
N ASP A 210 20.64 24.33 6.41
CA ASP A 210 22.02 23.82 6.29
C ASP A 210 22.31 22.70 7.31
N LYS A 211 21.86 22.86 8.56
CA LYS A 211 21.93 21.84 9.63
C LYS A 211 21.19 20.54 9.31
N ARG A 212 20.22 20.60 8.39
CA ARG A 212 19.39 19.46 7.98
C ARG A 212 19.81 18.88 6.64
N GLU A 213 20.98 19.27 6.13
CA GLU A 213 21.50 18.87 4.83
C GLU A 213 20.69 19.43 3.65
N TYR A 214 20.14 20.64 3.80
CA TYR A 214 19.47 21.39 2.74
C TYR A 214 20.18 22.72 2.47
N TYR A 215 19.92 23.30 1.31
CA TYR A 215 20.31 24.66 0.99
C TYR A 215 19.27 25.35 0.12
N LEU A 216 19.28 26.67 0.18
CA LEU A 216 18.46 27.51 -0.66
C LEU A 216 19.25 27.93 -1.91
N ALA A 217 18.64 27.78 -3.07
CA ALA A 217 19.17 28.25 -4.35
C ALA A 217 18.21 29.25 -4.99
N LYS A 218 18.74 30.28 -5.65
CA LYS A 218 17.94 31.17 -6.51
C LYS A 218 17.59 30.44 -7.81
N TRP A 219 16.37 30.66 -8.27
CA TRP A 219 15.93 30.29 -9.62
C TRP A 219 14.98 31.38 -10.15
N TRP A 220 14.58 31.26 -11.41
CA TRP A 220 13.84 32.32 -12.11
C TRP A 220 12.45 32.63 -11.51
N GLY A 221 11.82 31.69 -10.80
CA GLY A 221 10.53 31.90 -10.11
C GLY A 221 10.63 32.26 -8.62
N GLY A 222 11.84 32.39 -8.05
CA GLY A 222 12.03 32.63 -6.62
C GLY A 222 13.21 31.84 -6.05
N TYR A 223 12.92 30.90 -5.15
CA TYR A 223 13.92 30.05 -4.52
C TYR A 223 13.62 28.55 -4.63
N ARG A 224 14.65 27.72 -4.48
CA ARG A 224 14.57 26.26 -4.43
C ARG A 224 15.16 25.76 -3.15
N LEU A 225 14.41 24.95 -2.41
CA LEU A 225 14.97 24.14 -1.33
C LEU A 225 15.53 22.85 -1.92
N CYS A 226 16.86 22.74 -1.94
CA CYS A 226 17.59 21.59 -2.48
C CYS A 226 18.17 20.75 -1.34
N LYS A 227 18.09 19.42 -1.45
CA LYS A 227 18.79 18.51 -0.54
C LYS A 227 20.24 18.31 -1.02
N LYS A 228 21.22 18.38 -0.13
CA LYS A 228 22.66 18.25 -0.46
C LYS A 228 23.02 16.90 -1.08
N ASP A 229 22.25 15.84 -0.82
CA ASP A 229 22.44 14.51 -1.42
C ASP A 229 21.63 14.28 -2.72
N GLY A 230 20.93 15.32 -3.21
CA GLY A 230 20.16 15.24 -4.45
C GLY A 230 21.06 15.22 -5.70
N LYS A 231 20.46 14.85 -6.83
CA LYS A 231 21.12 14.75 -8.14
C LYS A 231 21.38 16.15 -8.69
N PRO A 232 22.65 16.56 -8.91
CA PRO A 232 22.96 17.88 -9.48
C PRO A 232 22.30 18.10 -10.84
N GLN A 233 21.82 19.32 -11.09
CA GLN A 233 21.05 19.65 -12.30
C GLN A 233 21.50 20.97 -12.93
N GLN A 234 20.82 22.10 -12.63
CA GLN A 234 21.07 23.40 -13.26
C GLN A 234 22.13 24.19 -12.51
N ASP A 235 22.91 25.02 -13.20
CA ASP A 235 23.76 26.01 -12.55
C ASP A 235 22.89 27.10 -11.89
N VAL A 236 23.11 27.33 -10.60
CA VAL A 236 22.34 28.25 -9.77
C VAL A 236 23.25 29.02 -8.83
N GLN A 237 22.66 30.01 -8.16
CA GLN A 237 23.30 30.66 -7.03
C GLN A 237 22.75 30.08 -5.72
N ARG A 238 23.59 29.40 -4.95
CA ARG A 238 23.28 28.92 -3.59
C ARG A 238 23.54 30.02 -2.57
N TYR A 239 22.66 30.16 -1.59
CA TYR A 239 22.92 31.04 -0.44
C TYR A 239 23.87 30.38 0.56
N ASP A 240 24.95 31.06 0.93
CA ASP A 240 25.83 30.65 2.02
C ASP A 240 25.42 31.37 3.32
N PRO A 241 24.87 30.65 4.32
CA PRO A 241 24.39 31.26 5.55
C PRO A 241 25.51 31.74 6.50
N LYS A 242 26.78 31.37 6.26
CA LYS A 242 27.93 31.81 7.05
C LYS A 242 28.44 33.16 6.56
N THR A 243 28.62 33.29 5.26
CA THR A 243 29.12 34.53 4.63
C THR A 243 28.01 35.50 4.25
N LYS A 244 26.75 35.04 4.25
CA LYS A 244 25.56 35.76 3.75
C LYS A 244 25.67 36.16 2.27
N GLN A 245 26.43 35.40 1.47
CA GLN A 245 26.64 35.66 0.06
C GLN A 245 26.06 34.57 -0.83
N TRP A 246 25.78 34.93 -2.08
CA TRP A 246 25.38 34.00 -3.13
C TRP A 246 26.62 33.43 -3.80
N VAL A 247 26.74 32.10 -3.82
CA VAL A 247 27.87 31.39 -4.42
C VAL A 247 27.39 30.51 -5.58
N LYS A 248 28.22 30.36 -6.61
CA LYS A 248 27.91 29.46 -7.74
C LYS A 248 27.85 28.02 -7.24
N ASP A 249 26.80 27.30 -7.62
CA ASP A 249 26.58 25.89 -7.29
C ASP A 249 25.61 25.29 -8.32
N LYS A 250 25.17 24.05 -8.08
CA LYS A 250 24.09 23.42 -8.85
C LYS A 250 22.83 23.25 -8.02
N SER A 251 21.65 23.34 -8.65
CA SER A 251 20.42 22.82 -8.05
C SER A 251 20.51 21.30 -7.95
N ARG A 252 19.74 20.70 -7.03
CA ARG A 252 19.74 19.26 -6.83
C ARG A 252 18.34 18.70 -6.79
N PHE A 253 18.06 17.76 -7.68
CA PHE A 253 16.78 17.06 -7.79
C PHE A 253 16.67 15.89 -6.78
N PRO A 254 15.47 15.65 -6.20
CA PRO A 254 14.31 16.53 -6.25
C PRO A 254 14.43 17.74 -5.32
N PHE A 255 13.70 18.81 -5.64
CA PHE A 255 13.67 20.07 -4.89
C PHE A 255 12.22 20.55 -4.70
N VAL A 256 12.03 21.47 -3.76
CA VAL A 256 10.77 22.22 -3.59
C VAL A 256 10.97 23.63 -4.10
N ASP A 257 10.17 24.06 -5.07
CA ASP A 257 10.14 25.44 -5.54
C ASP A 257 9.35 26.31 -4.54
N ILE A 258 9.92 27.48 -4.25
CA ILE A 258 9.38 28.50 -3.36
C ILE A 258 9.18 29.74 -4.23
N PHE A 259 7.94 29.93 -4.68
CA PHE A 259 7.51 31.10 -5.42
C PHE A 259 7.35 32.30 -4.49
N VAL A 260 7.70 33.47 -5.00
CA VAL A 260 7.54 34.73 -4.28
C VAL A 260 6.36 35.48 -4.86
N PHE A 261 5.44 35.89 -3.99
CA PHE A 261 4.27 36.68 -4.34
C PHE A 261 4.39 38.10 -3.79
N GLU A 262 3.96 39.07 -4.58
CA GLU A 262 3.85 40.48 -4.19
C GLU A 262 2.39 40.92 -4.20
N LYS A 263 2.05 41.85 -3.30
CA LYS A 263 0.69 42.38 -3.22
C LYS A 263 0.48 43.40 -4.34
N GLU A 264 -0.60 43.22 -5.10
CA GLU A 264 -1.07 44.14 -6.13
C GLU A 264 -2.59 44.30 -5.96
N ASN A 265 -3.03 45.48 -5.55
CA ASN A 265 -4.44 45.76 -5.22
C ASN A 265 -5.01 44.74 -4.21
N ASP A 266 -6.02 43.98 -4.61
CA ASP A 266 -6.78 42.99 -3.83
C ASP A 266 -6.28 41.54 -4.00
N LYS A 267 -5.10 41.36 -4.59
CA LYS A 267 -4.49 40.05 -4.85
C LYS A 267 -2.99 40.01 -4.60
N TYR A 268 -2.48 38.80 -4.44
CA TYR A 268 -1.07 38.43 -4.35
C TYR A 268 -0.68 37.72 -5.64
N VAL A 269 0.13 38.37 -6.46
CA VAL A 269 0.58 37.87 -7.77
C VAL A 269 2.04 37.44 -7.71
N LEU A 270 2.48 36.59 -8.63
CA LEU A 270 3.89 36.23 -8.77
C LEU A 270 4.76 37.50 -8.91
N SER A 271 5.83 37.57 -8.12
CA SER A 271 6.64 38.78 -8.00
C SER A 271 7.42 39.07 -9.28
N SER A 272 7.33 40.32 -9.71
CA SER A 272 8.08 40.86 -10.84
C SER A 272 9.60 40.90 -10.64
N LYS A 273 10.10 40.65 -9.41
CA LYS A 273 11.53 40.68 -9.08
C LYS A 273 12.35 39.53 -9.63
N PHE A 274 11.73 38.37 -9.89
CA PHE A 274 12.47 37.14 -10.22
C PHE A 274 12.42 36.82 -11.72
N SER A 275 11.28 37.05 -12.38
CA SER A 275 11.12 36.86 -13.83
C SER A 275 9.74 37.28 -14.32
N ASP A 276 9.51 37.04 -15.62
CA ASP A 276 8.21 37.10 -16.28
C ASP A 276 7.25 35.93 -15.92
N SER A 277 7.43 35.19 -14.81
CA SER A 277 6.49 34.14 -14.38
C SER A 277 5.04 34.63 -14.37
N LYS A 278 4.82 35.89 -13.95
CA LYS A 278 3.50 36.55 -13.98
C LYS A 278 2.89 36.64 -15.40
N LYS A 279 3.71 36.75 -16.45
CA LYS A 279 3.25 36.72 -17.84
C LYS A 279 2.96 35.30 -18.33
N ILE A 280 3.69 34.31 -17.80
CA ILE A 280 3.53 32.89 -18.15
C ILE A 280 2.27 32.32 -17.46
N TRP A 281 2.06 32.67 -16.19
CA TRP A 281 0.95 32.21 -15.35
C TRP A 281 0.17 33.41 -14.78
N PRO A 282 -0.53 34.19 -15.63
CA PRO A 282 -1.27 35.39 -15.19
C PRO A 282 -2.45 35.07 -14.26
N ASN A 283 -2.89 33.81 -14.23
CA ASN A 283 -3.98 33.32 -13.39
C ASN A 283 -3.50 32.71 -12.06
N GLU A 284 -2.18 32.53 -11.90
CA GLU A 284 -1.57 32.02 -10.68
C GLU A 284 -1.37 33.19 -9.69
N TYR A 285 -2.42 33.44 -8.93
CA TYR A 285 -2.45 34.45 -7.87
C TYR A 285 -3.37 33.99 -6.74
N PHE A 286 -3.25 34.61 -5.57
CA PHE A 286 -4.17 34.41 -4.45
C PHE A 286 -4.92 35.72 -4.16
N THR A 287 -6.21 35.66 -3.86
CA THR A 287 -6.96 36.86 -3.40
C THR A 287 -6.62 37.19 -1.95
N ASP A 288 -6.94 38.41 -1.51
CA ASP A 288 -6.85 38.77 -0.09
C ASP A 288 -7.64 37.80 0.81
N GLU A 289 -8.83 37.38 0.36
CA GLU A 289 -9.66 36.40 1.09
C GLU A 289 -8.98 35.03 1.17
N GLU A 290 -8.42 34.53 0.06
CA GLU A 290 -7.70 33.25 0.01
C GLU A 290 -6.48 33.28 0.94
N TRP A 291 -5.69 34.37 0.91
CA TRP A 291 -4.47 34.49 1.71
C TRP A 291 -4.76 34.63 3.21
N LEU A 292 -5.78 35.41 3.59
CA LEU A 292 -6.19 35.59 4.99
C LEU A 292 -6.75 34.31 5.62
N HIS A 293 -7.26 33.38 4.82
CA HIS A 293 -7.88 32.13 5.28
C HIS A 293 -7.02 30.88 5.04
N VAL A 294 -5.71 31.05 4.90
CA VAL A 294 -4.74 29.95 4.88
C VAL A 294 -4.89 29.10 6.15
N THR A 295 -5.02 27.79 5.96
CA THR A 295 -5.24 26.82 7.04
C THR A 295 -4.39 25.58 6.85
N ASP A 296 -4.25 24.77 7.90
CA ASP A 296 -3.67 23.44 7.75
C ASP A 296 -4.61 22.53 6.95
N VAL A 297 -4.09 21.92 5.88
CA VAL A 297 -4.79 20.96 5.02
C VAL A 297 -4.00 19.65 4.94
N PRO A 298 -4.69 18.49 4.86
CA PRO A 298 -4.01 17.22 4.69
C PRO A 298 -3.27 17.13 3.35
N PHE A 299 -2.01 16.70 3.39
CA PHE A 299 -1.18 16.45 2.22
C PHE A 299 -0.30 15.21 2.46
N GLY A 300 -0.75 14.06 1.95
CA GLY A 300 -0.18 12.76 2.28
C GLY A 300 -0.30 12.49 3.78
N HIS A 301 0.86 12.32 4.44
CA HIS A 301 0.94 12.16 5.89
C HIS A 301 1.22 13.48 6.63
N LEU A 302 1.37 14.59 5.91
CA LEU A 302 1.64 15.92 6.45
C LEU A 302 0.35 16.74 6.57
N ASN A 303 0.41 17.81 7.36
CA ASN A 303 -0.60 18.87 7.39
C ASN A 303 0.11 20.20 7.06
N LEU A 304 -0.12 20.71 5.85
CA LEU A 304 0.59 21.87 5.30
C LEU A 304 -0.34 23.07 5.16
N LYS A 305 0.20 24.28 5.05
CA LYS A 305 -0.59 25.50 4.84
C LYS A 305 -1.18 25.55 3.43
N GLY A 306 -2.50 25.50 3.31
CA GLY A 306 -3.24 25.55 2.05
C GLY A 306 -4.61 26.22 2.20
N LEU A 307 -5.51 25.97 1.24
CA LEU A 307 -6.84 26.59 1.18
C LEU A 307 -7.94 25.61 1.59
N LYS A 308 -9.01 26.16 2.20
CA LYS A 308 -10.25 25.40 2.41
C LYS A 308 -10.86 24.96 1.07
N PRO A 309 -11.66 23.88 1.04
CA PRO A 309 -12.15 23.31 -0.22
C PRO A 309 -12.83 24.29 -1.19
N LYS A 310 -13.63 25.25 -0.69
CA LYS A 310 -14.29 26.26 -1.53
C LYS A 310 -13.26 27.14 -2.27
N HIS A 311 -12.39 27.79 -1.52
CA HIS A 311 -11.33 28.66 -2.06
C HIS A 311 -10.33 27.91 -2.93
N ALA A 312 -9.99 26.68 -2.56
CA ALA A 312 -9.10 25.86 -3.37
C ALA A 312 -9.74 25.52 -4.74
N GLN A 313 -11.06 25.29 -4.80
CA GLN A 313 -11.75 25.08 -6.08
C GLN A 313 -11.78 26.35 -6.94
N GLU A 314 -11.97 27.52 -6.33
CA GLU A 314 -11.94 28.82 -7.01
C GLU A 314 -10.55 29.10 -7.61
N TYR A 315 -9.49 28.91 -6.82
CA TYR A 315 -8.10 28.98 -7.26
C TYR A 315 -7.80 28.00 -8.40
N LEU A 316 -8.14 26.71 -8.24
CA LEU A 316 -7.83 25.69 -9.25
C LEU A 316 -8.63 25.87 -10.55
N LYS A 317 -9.88 26.33 -10.47
CA LYS A 317 -10.68 26.67 -11.65
C LYS A 317 -10.06 27.83 -12.42
N ARG A 318 -9.53 28.81 -11.71
CA ARG A 318 -8.87 29.98 -12.29
C ARG A 318 -7.56 29.62 -12.98
N ASP A 319 -6.73 28.81 -12.34
CA ASP A 319 -5.40 28.47 -12.85
C ASP A 319 -5.42 27.35 -13.91
N TYR A 320 -6.21 26.29 -13.69
CA TYR A 320 -6.24 25.09 -14.56
C TYR A 320 -7.48 24.99 -15.48
N GLY A 321 -8.49 25.84 -15.28
CA GLY A 321 -9.75 25.80 -16.03
C GLY A 321 -10.80 24.83 -15.44
N ASP A 322 -12.00 24.80 -16.04
CA ASP A 322 -13.16 24.03 -15.52
C ASP A 322 -12.97 22.51 -15.49
N ASP A 323 -12.01 21.98 -16.26
CA ASP A 323 -11.71 20.57 -16.37
C ASP A 323 -10.59 20.10 -15.43
N TRP A 324 -10.09 20.95 -14.54
CA TRP A 324 -8.98 20.64 -13.63
C TRP A 324 -9.17 19.34 -12.82
N ASN A 325 -10.42 19.00 -12.49
CA ASN A 325 -10.78 17.79 -11.74
C ASN A 325 -11.17 16.58 -12.62
N LYS A 326 -11.14 16.74 -13.94
CA LYS A 326 -11.50 15.73 -14.95
C LYS A 326 -10.31 15.29 -15.78
N VAL A 327 -9.33 16.17 -16.00
CA VAL A 327 -8.17 15.89 -16.87
C VAL A 327 -6.83 15.98 -16.14
N ALA A 328 -5.89 15.15 -16.57
CA ALA A 328 -4.50 15.19 -16.17
C ALA A 328 -3.61 15.53 -17.37
N TYR A 329 -2.52 16.23 -17.10
CA TYR A 329 -1.42 16.45 -18.02
C TYR A 329 -0.15 16.72 -17.21
N LYS A 330 1.00 16.57 -17.85
CA LYS A 330 2.30 16.98 -17.33
C LYS A 330 2.96 17.90 -18.35
N ASN A 331 3.44 19.05 -17.89
CA ASN A 331 4.07 20.05 -18.76
C ASN A 331 5.58 20.10 -18.59
N TRP A 332 6.10 19.65 -17.44
CA TRP A 332 7.51 19.75 -17.08
C TRP A 332 8.03 18.47 -16.45
N ASP A 333 9.23 18.05 -16.85
CA ASP A 333 10.01 16.98 -16.22
C ASP A 333 11.14 17.63 -15.40
N HIS A 334 11.02 17.66 -14.07
CA HIS A 334 12.07 18.26 -13.25
C HIS A 334 13.33 17.40 -13.22
N GLU A 335 13.26 16.09 -13.45
CA GLU A 335 14.45 15.23 -13.44
C GLU A 335 15.30 15.38 -14.70
N ARG A 336 14.65 15.58 -15.85
CA ARG A 336 15.30 15.75 -17.17
C ARG A 336 15.49 17.21 -17.57
N ASP A 337 14.88 18.12 -16.83
CA ASP A 337 14.87 19.55 -17.14
C ASP A 337 14.30 19.87 -18.52
N GLY A 338 13.09 19.38 -18.79
CA GLY A 338 12.51 19.48 -20.12
C GLY A 338 11.00 19.55 -20.14
N THR A 339 10.46 20.15 -21.19
CA THR A 339 9.02 20.23 -21.43
C THR A 339 8.49 18.91 -21.97
N TYR A 340 7.31 18.50 -21.50
CA TYR A 340 6.52 17.47 -22.16
C TYR A 340 5.60 18.09 -23.21
N LYS A 341 5.32 17.34 -24.30
CA LYS A 341 4.17 17.66 -25.14
C LYS A 341 2.92 17.49 -24.29
N GLN A 342 2.20 18.56 -24.03
CA GLN A 342 0.99 18.53 -23.21
C GLN A 342 -0.06 17.64 -23.89
N VAL A 343 -0.37 16.50 -23.25
CA VAL A 343 -1.44 15.60 -23.66
C VAL A 343 -2.42 15.55 -22.49
N LYS A 344 -3.60 16.13 -22.68
CA LYS A 344 -4.71 16.01 -21.71
C LYS A 344 -5.28 14.60 -21.81
N VAL A 345 -5.34 13.92 -20.67
CA VAL A 345 -5.95 12.59 -20.54
C VAL A 345 -7.03 12.62 -19.47
N ALA A 346 -8.09 11.83 -19.66
CA ALA A 346 -9.11 11.67 -18.63
C ALA A 346 -8.48 11.08 -17.36
N ILE A 347 -8.87 11.61 -16.20
CA ILE A 347 -8.46 11.06 -14.90
C ILE A 347 -9.35 9.85 -14.62
N LEU A 348 -8.83 8.65 -14.88
CA LEU A 348 -9.51 7.40 -14.57
C LEU A 348 -9.22 6.92 -13.14
N ASP A 349 -8.24 7.53 -12.48
CA ASP A 349 -7.86 7.25 -11.10
C ASP A 349 -7.52 8.56 -10.37
N ARG A 350 -8.36 8.93 -9.39
CA ARG A 350 -8.15 10.12 -8.55
C ARG A 350 -7.40 9.79 -7.27
N SER A 351 -7.08 8.51 -7.05
CA SER A 351 -6.30 8.11 -5.89
C SER A 351 -4.84 8.44 -6.14
N HIS A 352 -4.30 9.29 -5.27
CA HIS A 352 -2.88 9.20 -5.00
C HIS A 352 -2.60 7.81 -4.41
N PRO A 353 -1.39 7.25 -4.52
CA PRO A 353 -0.86 6.43 -3.45
C PRO A 353 -0.67 7.26 -2.16
N VAL A 354 -1.70 7.99 -1.73
CA VAL A 354 -1.93 8.12 -0.30
C VAL A 354 -2.30 6.71 0.10
N HIS A 355 -1.37 6.05 0.78
CA HIS A 355 -1.71 4.96 1.66
C HIS A 355 -3.05 5.26 2.32
N SER A 356 -4.08 4.47 1.98
CA SER A 356 -5.47 4.49 2.50
C SER A 356 -6.60 5.01 1.60
N VAL A 357 -6.70 4.60 0.33
CA VAL A 357 -8.05 4.26 -0.18
C VAL A 357 -8.25 2.77 0.10
N GLU A 358 -8.92 2.47 1.22
CA GLU A 358 -9.35 1.10 1.53
C GLU A 358 -10.27 0.63 0.41
N VAL A 359 -9.91 -0.45 -0.29
CA VAL A 359 -10.79 -1.05 -1.29
C VAL A 359 -11.91 -1.76 -0.55
N GLU A 360 -13.16 -1.41 -0.84
CA GLU A 360 -14.33 -1.94 -0.16
C GLU A 360 -14.32 -3.48 -0.17
N GLY A 361 -14.66 -4.09 0.96
CA GLY A 361 -14.63 -5.55 1.13
C GLY A 361 -13.23 -6.16 1.33
N THR A 362 -12.14 -5.38 1.38
CA THR A 362 -10.77 -5.91 1.65
C THR A 362 -10.32 -5.82 3.11
N LYS A 363 -11.15 -5.26 3.99
CA LYS A 363 -10.88 -5.17 5.43
C LYS A 363 -11.19 -6.50 6.13
N ILE A 364 -10.42 -6.80 7.18
CA ILE A 364 -10.75 -7.85 8.14
C ILE A 364 -11.55 -7.19 9.28
N ASP A 365 -12.83 -7.53 9.38
CA ASP A 365 -13.71 -7.08 10.44
C ASP A 365 -13.50 -7.95 11.68
N HIS A 366 -12.62 -7.49 12.57
CA HIS A 366 -12.25 -8.22 13.78
C HIS A 366 -13.44 -8.30 14.75
N GLN A 367 -14.29 -7.26 14.77
CA GLN A 367 -15.41 -7.17 15.71
C GLN A 367 -16.47 -8.22 15.39
N THR A 368 -16.86 -8.29 14.11
CA THR A 368 -17.83 -9.28 13.62
C THR A 368 -17.28 -10.69 13.73
N LEU A 369 -16.04 -10.94 13.27
CA LEU A 369 -15.43 -12.26 13.34
C LEU A 369 -15.32 -12.76 14.79
N ALA A 370 -14.81 -11.93 15.70
CA ALA A 370 -14.67 -12.29 17.10
C ALA A 370 -16.03 -12.51 17.80
N THR A 371 -17.04 -11.70 17.46
CA THR A 371 -18.40 -11.90 17.97
C THR A 371 -18.97 -13.24 17.52
N ASN A 372 -18.79 -13.60 16.25
CA ASN A 372 -19.25 -14.89 15.73
C ASN A 372 -18.52 -16.04 16.41
N PHE A 373 -17.18 -15.98 16.55
CA PHE A 373 -16.43 -17.01 17.26
C PHE A 373 -16.87 -17.16 18.73
N LEU A 374 -17.15 -16.06 19.43
CA LEU A 374 -17.66 -16.10 20.81
C LEU A 374 -19.05 -16.74 20.93
N ASN A 375 -19.90 -16.58 19.90
CA ASN A 375 -21.26 -17.11 19.91
C ASN A 375 -21.35 -18.57 19.43
N GLU A 376 -20.48 -18.96 18.49
CA GLU A 376 -20.57 -20.23 17.77
C GLU A 376 -19.64 -21.32 18.34
N MET A 377 -18.52 -20.94 18.97
CA MET A 377 -17.56 -21.91 19.50
C MET A 377 -17.88 -22.33 20.93
N GLU A 378 -17.74 -23.62 21.21
CA GLU A 378 -17.71 -24.12 22.58
C GLU A 378 -16.57 -23.48 23.39
N VAL A 379 -16.80 -23.24 24.68
CA VAL A 379 -15.86 -22.55 25.57
C VAL A 379 -14.46 -23.18 25.53
N ASP A 380 -14.37 -24.50 25.56
CA ASP A 380 -13.10 -25.24 25.55
C ASP A 380 -12.33 -25.10 24.23
N LYS A 381 -13.01 -24.73 23.13
CA LYS A 381 -12.38 -24.48 21.83
C LYS A 381 -11.76 -23.09 21.75
N LEU A 382 -12.24 -22.13 22.54
CA LEU A 382 -11.72 -20.76 22.52
C LEU A 382 -10.22 -20.73 22.89
N ASP A 383 -9.78 -21.61 23.79
CA ASP A 383 -8.37 -21.65 24.23
C ASP A 383 -7.42 -22.39 23.29
N ASN A 384 -7.94 -23.28 22.43
CA ASN A 384 -7.11 -24.13 21.56
C ASN A 384 -7.29 -23.90 20.05
N ASN A 385 -8.18 -23.00 19.64
CA ASN A 385 -8.33 -22.58 18.26
C ASN A 385 -8.61 -21.09 18.18
N TRP A 386 -7.58 -20.28 18.01
CA TRP A 386 -7.69 -18.82 18.02
C TRP A 386 -8.04 -18.23 16.64
N ASN A 387 -8.12 -19.05 15.58
CA ASN A 387 -8.40 -18.60 14.22
C ASN A 387 -7.54 -17.39 13.79
N LEU A 388 -6.26 -17.38 14.19
CA LEU A 388 -5.36 -16.26 13.96
C LEU A 388 -5.19 -15.94 12.46
N ASP A 389 -5.29 -16.94 11.59
CA ASP A 389 -5.23 -16.79 10.13
C ASP A 389 -6.49 -16.16 9.52
N LYS A 390 -7.60 -16.11 10.28
CA LYS A 390 -8.82 -15.40 9.91
C LYS A 390 -8.81 -13.95 10.38
N LEU A 391 -8.25 -13.71 11.56
CA LEU A 391 -8.15 -12.38 12.17
C LEU A 391 -6.94 -11.58 11.63
N PHE A 392 -5.86 -12.28 11.22
CA PHE A 392 -4.67 -11.64 10.65
C PHE A 392 -4.39 -12.21 9.26
N GLY A 393 -4.38 -11.33 8.25
CA GLY A 393 -4.19 -11.73 6.85
C GLY A 393 -2.83 -12.39 6.60
N SER A 394 -1.80 -11.98 7.35
CA SER A 394 -0.47 -12.58 7.32
C SER A 394 0.07 -12.79 8.72
N ILE A 395 0.66 -13.96 8.96
CA ILE A 395 1.38 -14.25 10.20
C ILE A 395 2.84 -14.51 9.87
N ARG A 396 3.76 -13.88 10.60
CA ARG A 396 5.21 -14.00 10.40
C ARG A 396 5.92 -14.29 11.71
N VAL A 397 6.86 -15.23 11.66
CA VAL A 397 7.76 -15.54 12.77
C VAL A 397 9.17 -15.16 12.36
N ILE A 398 9.76 -14.16 13.01
CA ILE A 398 11.15 -13.78 12.81
C ILE A 398 12.01 -14.77 13.60
N ASN A 399 12.90 -15.48 12.91
CA ASN A 399 13.81 -16.44 13.51
C ASN A 399 15.13 -16.45 12.78
N MET A 400 16.24 -16.53 13.52
CA MET A 400 17.57 -16.68 12.91
C MET A 400 17.90 -18.15 12.60
N ASN A 401 18.74 -18.38 11.59
CA ASN A 401 19.18 -19.73 11.21
C ASN A 401 19.94 -20.45 12.32
N LYS A 402 20.72 -19.73 13.13
CA LYS A 402 21.49 -20.30 14.24
C LYS A 402 20.64 -20.74 15.45
N SER A 403 19.32 -20.55 15.41
CA SER A 403 18.43 -20.78 16.56
C SER A 403 17.25 -21.72 16.24
N PRO A 404 17.49 -22.95 15.73
CA PRO A 404 16.41 -23.86 15.33
C PRO A 404 15.57 -24.37 16.52
N LYS A 405 16.17 -24.50 17.71
CA LYS A 405 15.46 -24.92 18.93
C LYS A 405 14.37 -23.92 19.34
N ARG A 406 14.60 -22.63 19.14
CA ARG A 406 13.63 -21.56 19.46
C ARG A 406 12.43 -21.59 18.54
N LEU A 407 12.67 -21.72 17.24
CA LEU A 407 11.60 -21.94 16.27
C LEU A 407 10.74 -23.18 16.62
N LYS A 408 11.36 -24.27 17.08
CA LYS A 408 10.64 -25.47 17.55
C LYS A 408 9.74 -25.18 18.76
N ASN A 409 10.16 -24.31 19.68
CA ASN A 409 9.34 -23.91 20.81
C ASN A 409 8.15 -23.04 20.39
N VAL A 410 8.38 -22.02 19.55
CA VAL A 410 7.28 -21.19 19.02
C VAL A 410 6.27 -22.04 18.26
N LYS A 411 6.74 -22.97 17.41
CA LYS A 411 5.90 -23.98 16.73
C LYS A 411 5.00 -24.75 17.69
N LYS A 412 5.54 -25.19 18.83
CA LYS A 412 4.76 -25.91 19.85
C LYS A 412 3.61 -25.04 20.38
N TYR A 413 3.87 -23.79 20.71
CA TYR A 413 2.85 -22.88 21.27
C TYR A 413 1.83 -22.42 20.23
N LEU A 414 2.26 -22.12 19.01
CA LEU A 414 1.35 -21.79 17.91
C LEU A 414 0.39 -22.95 17.61
N LYS A 415 0.87 -24.20 17.68
CA LYS A 415 0.02 -25.38 17.55
C LYS A 415 -1.01 -25.48 18.68
N GLN A 416 -0.69 -25.04 19.91
CA GLN A 416 -1.63 -25.08 21.04
C GLN A 416 -2.82 -24.14 20.84
N VAL A 417 -2.64 -23.02 20.13
CA VAL A 417 -3.72 -22.09 19.77
C VAL A 417 -4.34 -22.39 18.39
N GLY A 418 -4.11 -23.60 17.86
CA GLY A 418 -4.73 -24.08 16.63
C GLY A 418 -4.07 -23.60 15.34
N LEU A 419 -2.89 -22.98 15.41
CA LEU A 419 -2.19 -22.47 14.23
C LEU A 419 -1.20 -23.51 13.67
N SER A 420 -1.50 -24.02 12.49
CA SER A 420 -0.69 -25.00 11.74
C SER A 420 0.50 -24.36 11.03
N GLU A 421 1.55 -25.13 10.73
CA GLU A 421 2.79 -24.61 10.13
C GLU A 421 2.62 -24.01 8.72
N ASN A 422 1.56 -24.36 8.01
CA ASN A 422 1.21 -23.80 6.71
C ASN A 422 0.49 -22.44 6.80
N GLN A 423 -0.01 -22.05 7.98
CA GLN A 423 -0.79 -20.82 8.20
C GLN A 423 0.08 -19.60 8.56
N TYR A 424 1.35 -19.80 8.89
CA TYR A 424 2.32 -18.71 9.09
C TYR A 424 3.58 -18.92 8.25
N LYS A 425 4.40 -17.87 8.12
CA LYS A 425 5.67 -17.95 7.39
C LYS A 425 6.83 -17.53 8.28
N ARG A 426 7.87 -18.35 8.30
CA ARG A 426 9.17 -17.96 8.86
C ARG A 426 9.77 -16.83 8.03
N PHE A 427 10.28 -15.82 8.70
CA PHE A 427 11.16 -14.80 8.14
C PHE A 427 12.54 -14.98 8.75
N VAL A 428 13.57 -15.13 7.92
CA VAL A 428 14.94 -15.31 8.40
C VAL A 428 15.44 -13.96 8.89
N GLY A 429 15.67 -13.86 10.20
CA GLY A 429 16.21 -12.66 10.84
C GLY A 429 17.65 -12.39 10.40
N ILE A 430 18.08 -11.13 10.55
CA ILE A 430 19.43 -10.68 10.24
C ILE A 430 20.33 -10.93 11.43
N ASP A 431 21.42 -11.66 11.19
CA ASP A 431 22.41 -11.93 12.22
C ASP A 431 23.31 -10.71 12.43
N GLY A 432 23.13 -10.04 13.58
CA GLY A 432 23.92 -8.89 13.98
C GLY A 432 25.43 -9.16 14.01
N SER A 433 25.87 -10.40 14.29
CA SER A 433 27.30 -10.73 14.33
C SER A 433 27.96 -10.72 12.95
N GLN A 434 27.17 -10.73 11.87
CA GLN A 434 27.64 -10.69 10.49
C GLN A 434 27.56 -9.28 9.88
N LEU A 435 27.12 -8.29 10.65
CA LEU A 435 27.00 -6.91 10.16
C LEU A 435 28.34 -6.19 10.13
N ASP A 436 28.51 -5.36 9.11
CA ASP A 436 29.67 -4.47 8.99
C ASP A 436 29.70 -3.45 10.14
N LYS A 437 30.90 -3.04 10.55
CA LYS A 437 31.07 -2.06 11.63
C LYS A 437 30.35 -0.75 11.34
N ASN A 438 30.27 -0.33 10.09
CA ASN A 438 29.56 0.90 9.69
C ASN A 438 28.05 0.81 9.93
N ASP A 439 27.47 -0.38 9.99
CA ASP A 439 26.04 -0.55 10.26
C ASP A 439 25.75 -0.41 11.74
N TRP A 440 26.43 -1.19 12.59
CA TRP A 440 26.08 -1.27 14.00
C TRP A 440 26.75 -0.21 14.88
N SER A 441 27.88 0.37 14.46
CA SER A 441 28.54 1.45 15.24
C SER A 441 27.70 2.73 15.32
N ARG A 442 26.67 2.85 14.48
CA ARG A 442 25.68 3.93 14.51
C ARG A 442 24.67 3.78 15.63
N MET A 443 24.57 2.59 16.25
CA MET A 443 23.65 2.31 17.33
C MET A 443 24.03 3.13 18.57
N THR A 444 23.04 3.82 19.12
CA THR A 444 23.16 4.66 20.30
C THR A 444 22.21 4.12 21.35
N SER A 445 22.68 3.20 22.18
CA SER A 445 21.89 2.64 23.28
C SER A 445 22.41 3.06 24.65
N ASN A 446 21.48 3.20 25.60
CA ASN A 446 21.74 3.68 26.96
C ASN A 446 22.14 2.54 27.91
N TYR A 447 23.15 1.75 27.56
CA TYR A 447 23.69 0.69 28.42
C TYR A 447 24.61 1.25 29.52
N LYS A 448 24.07 2.09 30.41
CA LYS A 448 24.83 2.77 31.49
C LYS A 448 25.53 1.81 32.46
N HIS A 449 25.07 0.55 32.52
CA HIS A 449 25.64 -0.50 33.37
C HIS A 449 26.81 -1.25 32.73
N ILE A 450 27.11 -1.03 31.44
CA ILE A 450 28.26 -1.64 30.77
C ILE A 450 29.43 -0.65 30.84
N SER A 451 30.49 -1.05 31.55
CA SER A 451 31.70 -0.22 31.65
C SER A 451 32.39 -0.09 30.29
N THR A 452 32.50 1.12 29.75
CA THR A 452 33.24 1.38 28.51
C THR A 452 34.75 1.54 28.73
N ILE A 453 35.18 1.56 29.99
CA ILE A 453 36.58 1.74 30.39
C ILE A 453 37.37 0.45 30.16
N THR A 454 36.77 -0.72 30.40
CA THR A 454 37.44 -2.02 30.23
C THR A 454 37.28 -2.55 28.81
N ALA A 455 38.27 -3.31 28.32
CA ALA A 455 38.20 -3.95 27.01
C ALA A 455 37.00 -4.91 26.90
N LYS A 456 36.78 -5.74 27.93
CA LYS A 456 35.62 -6.64 28.02
C LYS A 456 34.29 -5.90 27.95
N GLY A 457 34.18 -4.74 28.58
CA GLY A 457 32.94 -3.97 28.55
C GLY A 457 32.69 -3.27 27.21
N ARG A 458 33.75 -2.81 26.51
CA ARG A 458 33.63 -2.35 25.11
C ARG A 458 33.16 -3.47 24.17
N GLU A 459 33.73 -4.66 24.29
CA GLU A 459 33.32 -5.82 23.49
C GLU A 459 31.85 -6.21 23.74
N LYS A 460 31.43 -6.17 25.01
CA LYS A 460 30.03 -6.40 25.39
C LYS A 460 29.09 -5.36 24.75
N LEU A 461 29.48 -4.09 24.74
CA LEU A 461 28.70 -3.02 24.10
C LEU A 461 28.61 -3.20 22.57
N ASP A 462 29.72 -3.55 21.91
CA ASP A 462 29.74 -3.82 20.48
C ASP A 462 28.86 -5.02 20.11
N CYS A 463 28.84 -6.06 20.95
CA CYS A 463 27.91 -7.17 20.83
C CYS A 463 26.45 -6.68 20.90
N GLN A 464 26.10 -5.86 21.90
CA GLN A 464 24.75 -5.29 22.03
C GLN A 464 24.33 -4.49 20.81
N HIS A 465 25.21 -3.62 20.31
CA HIS A 465 24.95 -2.78 19.14
C HIS A 465 24.72 -3.63 17.88
N ARG A 466 25.53 -4.66 17.66
CA ARG A 466 25.35 -5.62 16.57
C ARG A 466 23.97 -6.27 16.61
N ASN A 467 23.58 -6.80 17.77
CA ASN A 467 22.31 -7.49 17.92
C ASN A 467 21.12 -6.53 17.74
N GLN A 468 21.15 -5.35 18.36
CA GLN A 468 20.11 -4.33 18.17
C GLN A 468 19.96 -3.92 16.70
N THR A 469 21.07 -3.80 15.98
CA THR A 469 21.05 -3.47 14.55
C THR A 469 20.49 -4.61 13.71
N GLY A 470 20.85 -5.86 14.03
CA GLY A 470 20.26 -7.05 13.40
C GLY A 470 18.74 -7.13 13.60
N CYS A 471 18.26 -6.85 14.81
CA CYS A 471 16.82 -6.74 15.09
C CYS A 471 16.16 -5.64 14.29
N TYR A 472 16.73 -4.44 14.34
CA TYR A 472 16.25 -3.30 13.56
C TYR A 472 16.07 -3.65 12.08
N MET A 473 17.10 -4.23 11.46
CA MET A 473 17.06 -4.64 10.05
C MET A 473 16.04 -5.74 9.79
N SER A 474 15.85 -6.67 10.72
CA SER A 474 14.89 -7.76 10.61
C SER A 474 13.45 -7.24 10.51
N HIS A 475 13.05 -6.36 11.44
CA HIS A 475 11.71 -5.77 11.42
C HIS A 475 11.52 -4.86 10.20
N TYR A 476 12.51 -4.02 9.88
CA TYR A 476 12.46 -3.16 8.69
C TYR A 476 12.24 -3.96 7.40
N ARG A 477 13.09 -4.97 7.14
CA ARG A 477 13.01 -5.79 5.93
C ARG A 477 11.73 -6.61 5.86
N LEU A 478 11.25 -7.12 7.00
CA LEU A 478 10.00 -7.86 7.06
C LEU A 478 8.81 -6.98 6.67
N ILE A 479 8.69 -5.81 7.31
CA ILE A 479 7.59 -4.88 7.03
C ILE A 479 7.66 -4.37 5.59
N LYS A 480 8.86 -4.07 5.08
CA LYS A 480 9.09 -3.64 3.69
C LYS A 480 8.54 -4.68 2.70
N LYS A 481 8.89 -5.94 2.91
CA LYS A 481 8.43 -7.07 2.07
C LYS A 481 6.92 -7.31 2.15
N ILE A 482 6.28 -7.00 3.28
CA ILE A 482 4.82 -7.10 3.40
C ILE A 482 4.15 -5.93 2.69
N ALA A 483 4.68 -4.72 2.85
CA ALA A 483 4.19 -3.50 2.21
C ALA A 483 4.20 -3.65 0.67
N GLU A 484 5.34 -4.05 0.10
CA GLU A 484 5.48 -4.30 -1.35
C GLU A 484 4.41 -5.27 -1.88
N LYS A 485 4.12 -6.34 -1.13
CA LYS A 485 3.09 -7.33 -1.49
C LYS A 485 1.67 -6.81 -1.34
N TYR A 486 1.44 -5.95 -0.35
CA TYR A 486 0.16 -5.29 -0.18
C TYR A 486 -0.11 -4.31 -1.33
N ASP A 487 0.89 -3.51 -1.71
CA ASP A 487 0.79 -2.58 -2.82
C ASP A 487 0.58 -3.32 -4.15
N GLU A 488 1.37 -4.37 -4.45
CA GLU A 488 1.18 -5.22 -5.63
C GLU A 488 -0.23 -5.84 -5.68
N ALA A 489 -0.73 -6.33 -4.54
CA ALA A 489 -2.06 -6.90 -4.46
C ALA A 489 -3.16 -5.85 -4.69
N ARG A 490 -3.00 -4.65 -4.12
CA ARG A 490 -3.95 -3.54 -4.26
C ARG A 490 -3.99 -3.04 -5.70
N GLU A 491 -2.84 -2.82 -6.32
CA GLU A 491 -2.75 -2.42 -7.73
C GLU A 491 -3.41 -3.44 -8.65
N ASN A 492 -3.16 -4.73 -8.41
CA ASN A 492 -3.81 -5.79 -9.18
C ASN A 492 -5.34 -5.78 -9.01
N LEU A 493 -5.84 -5.63 -7.78
CA LEU A 493 -7.29 -5.54 -7.52
C LEU A 493 -7.92 -4.34 -8.23
N LEU A 494 -7.29 -3.16 -8.16
CA LEU A 494 -7.77 -1.95 -8.83
C LEU A 494 -7.80 -2.12 -10.36
N LYS A 495 -6.80 -2.78 -10.95
CA LYS A 495 -6.79 -3.12 -12.39
C LYS A 495 -7.95 -4.04 -12.76
N LEU A 496 -8.21 -5.09 -11.96
CA LEU A 496 -9.28 -6.04 -12.22
C LEU A 496 -10.68 -5.42 -12.07
N GLN A 497 -10.87 -4.53 -11.10
CA GLN A 497 -12.13 -3.80 -10.90
C GLN A 497 -12.48 -2.90 -12.10
N LYS A 498 -11.47 -2.34 -12.79
CA LYS A 498 -11.65 -1.51 -13.99
C LYS A 498 -12.02 -2.33 -15.24
N GLY A 499 -11.71 -3.64 -15.27
CA GLY A 499 -11.75 -4.46 -16.48
C GLY A 499 -13.00 -5.32 -16.73
N GLN A 500 -14.07 -5.22 -15.93
CA GLN A 500 -15.25 -6.12 -16.00
C GLN A 500 -14.90 -7.61 -16.13
N LEU A 501 -13.90 -8.07 -15.37
CA LEU A 501 -13.42 -9.45 -15.40
C LEU A 501 -14.34 -10.39 -14.59
N PRO A 502 -14.26 -11.71 -14.83
CA PRO A 502 -15.09 -12.69 -14.12
C PRO A 502 -14.98 -12.56 -12.60
N HIS A 503 -16.13 -12.67 -11.89
CA HIS A 503 -16.23 -12.52 -10.43
C HIS A 503 -15.19 -13.35 -9.65
N THR A 504 -14.83 -14.53 -10.17
CA THR A 504 -13.84 -15.44 -9.55
C THR A 504 -12.42 -14.87 -9.51
N GLN A 505 -12.05 -13.99 -10.44
CA GLN A 505 -10.74 -13.32 -10.43
C GLN A 505 -10.73 -12.15 -9.44
N LEU A 506 -11.84 -11.40 -9.37
CA LEU A 506 -12.01 -10.30 -8.43
C LEU A 506 -11.97 -10.79 -6.98
N GLU A 507 -12.63 -11.91 -6.69
CA GLU A 507 -12.60 -12.54 -5.37
C GLU A 507 -11.18 -12.96 -4.97
N LYS A 508 -10.45 -13.64 -5.86
CA LYS A 508 -9.05 -14.03 -5.61
C LYS A 508 -8.14 -12.82 -5.33
N ALA A 509 -8.30 -11.74 -6.08
CA ALA A 509 -7.54 -10.52 -5.86
C ALA A 509 -7.90 -9.82 -4.54
N THR A 510 -9.19 -9.77 -4.20
CA THR A 510 -9.68 -9.27 -2.91
C THR A 510 -9.08 -10.05 -1.74
N GLN A 511 -9.04 -11.37 -1.84
CA GLN A 511 -8.40 -12.23 -0.84
C GLN A 511 -6.88 -11.99 -0.76
N LYS A 512 -6.21 -11.71 -1.89
CA LYS A 512 -4.78 -11.35 -1.91
C LYS A 512 -4.52 -10.01 -1.20
N VAL A 513 -5.41 -9.02 -1.34
CA VAL A 513 -5.31 -7.75 -0.58
C VAL A 513 -5.55 -8.00 0.91
N LYS A 514 -6.63 -8.73 1.28
CA LYS A 514 -6.91 -9.12 2.68
C LYS A 514 -5.70 -9.77 3.34
N LYS A 515 -5.03 -10.68 2.65
CA LYS A 515 -3.83 -11.39 3.11
C LYS A 515 -2.67 -10.48 3.53
N TYR A 516 -2.58 -9.27 3.01
CA TYR A 516 -1.50 -8.33 3.37
C TYR A 516 -2.03 -7.04 4.02
N SER A 517 -3.35 -6.93 4.23
CA SER A 517 -4.02 -5.78 4.86
C SER A 517 -3.63 -5.57 6.32
N ASN A 518 -3.14 -6.62 6.98
CA ASN A 518 -2.45 -6.54 8.26
C ASN A 518 -1.47 -7.71 8.39
N VAL A 519 -0.54 -7.60 9.33
CA VAL A 519 0.42 -8.66 9.63
C VAL A 519 0.60 -8.81 11.14
N LEU A 520 0.47 -10.04 11.65
CA LEU A 520 0.92 -10.44 12.98
C LEU A 520 2.38 -10.89 12.91
N ILE A 521 3.24 -10.29 13.73
CA ILE A 521 4.68 -10.52 13.78
C ILE A 521 5.05 -11.04 15.16
N LEU A 522 5.78 -12.16 15.17
CA LEU A 522 6.26 -12.84 16.37
C LEU A 522 7.78 -13.01 16.29
N GLU A 523 8.52 -12.66 17.34
CA GLU A 523 9.90 -13.12 17.50
C GLU A 523 9.96 -14.57 17.99
N ASP A 524 11.09 -15.24 17.74
CA ASP A 524 11.29 -16.67 18.02
C ASP A 524 11.44 -17.04 19.50
N ASP A 525 11.39 -16.06 20.39
CA ASP A 525 11.44 -16.20 21.84
C ASP A 525 10.07 -15.94 22.49
N ASN A 526 8.98 -15.94 21.71
CA ASN A 526 7.61 -15.74 22.20
C ASN A 526 6.81 -17.03 22.34
N ALA A 527 5.95 -17.05 23.34
CA ALA A 527 4.94 -18.07 23.54
C ALA A 527 3.55 -17.44 23.47
N PHE A 528 2.63 -18.18 22.87
CA PHE A 528 1.24 -17.78 22.62
C PHE A 528 0.31 -18.85 23.17
N GLY A 529 -0.79 -18.42 23.79
CA GLY A 529 -1.82 -19.33 24.30
C GLY A 529 -1.67 -19.72 25.76
N MET A 530 -2.27 -20.85 26.13
CA MET A 530 -2.25 -21.38 27.49
C MET A 530 -0.85 -21.89 27.86
N ILE A 531 -0.16 -21.13 28.70
CA ILE A 531 1.16 -21.51 29.21
C ILE A 531 0.97 -22.04 30.62
N LYS A 532 1.27 -23.32 30.80
CA LYS A 532 1.13 -23.97 32.11
C LYS A 532 2.17 -23.40 33.08
N PRO A 533 1.86 -23.24 34.38
CA PRO A 533 2.81 -22.74 35.37
C PRO A 533 4.16 -23.48 35.36
N GLU A 534 4.15 -24.79 35.15
CA GLU A 534 5.34 -25.63 35.04
C GLU A 534 6.16 -25.39 33.76
N ASP A 535 5.56 -24.87 32.68
CA ASP A 535 6.27 -24.48 31.47
C ASP A 535 7.01 -23.14 31.67
N VAL A 536 6.47 -22.24 32.51
CA VAL A 536 7.10 -20.94 32.84
C VAL A 536 8.39 -21.16 33.63
N THR A 537 8.35 -22.00 34.67
CA THR A 537 9.51 -22.27 35.54
C THR A 537 10.57 -23.14 34.87
N LYS A 538 10.19 -24.22 34.16
CA LYS A 538 11.16 -25.14 33.54
C LYS A 538 11.90 -24.58 32.34
N LYS A 539 11.30 -23.63 31.61
CA LYS A 539 11.89 -23.08 30.38
C LYS A 539 12.43 -21.68 30.55
N GLY A 540 12.35 -21.13 31.76
CA GLY A 540 12.58 -19.73 32.09
C GLY A 540 11.75 -18.86 31.18
N TRP A 541 10.51 -18.51 31.52
CA TRP A 541 9.75 -17.47 30.81
C TRP A 541 9.49 -16.34 31.79
N ARG A 542 9.67 -15.09 31.37
CA ARG A 542 9.41 -13.95 32.26
C ARG A 542 7.90 -13.78 32.41
N ARG A 543 7.39 -14.05 33.60
CA ARG A 543 6.03 -13.72 33.98
C ARG A 543 5.95 -12.21 34.18
N GLN A 544 5.44 -11.47 33.19
CA GLN A 544 5.02 -10.11 33.50
C GLN A 544 3.82 -10.18 34.43
N VAL A 545 3.95 -9.50 35.56
CA VAL A 545 3.04 -9.55 36.68
C VAL A 545 1.62 -9.30 36.22
N PHE A 546 0.77 -10.32 36.30
CA PHE A 546 -0.57 -10.28 36.90
C PHE A 546 -1.03 -11.72 37.22
N SER A 547 -1.92 -11.80 38.22
CA SER A 547 -2.23 -12.87 39.19
C SER A 547 -1.91 -14.33 38.86
N GLU A 548 -1.47 -15.04 39.90
CA GLU A 548 -1.42 -16.52 40.02
C GLU A 548 -2.74 -17.24 39.63
N LYS A 549 -3.84 -16.51 39.46
CA LYS A 549 -5.19 -17.01 39.13
C LYS A 549 -5.50 -17.23 37.64
N MET A 550 -4.60 -16.91 36.70
CA MET A 550 -4.78 -17.24 35.25
C MET A 550 -4.54 -18.73 34.92
N THR A 551 -4.77 -19.62 35.88
CA THR A 551 -4.51 -21.07 35.78
C THR A 551 -5.70 -21.88 35.26
N THR A 552 -6.78 -21.23 34.85
CA THR A 552 -7.99 -21.90 34.33
C THR A 552 -8.43 -21.29 32.99
N MET A 553 -8.78 -22.17 32.05
CA MET A 553 -9.22 -21.98 30.66
C MET A 553 -10.09 -20.74 30.37
N GLU A 554 -9.48 -19.56 30.11
CA GLU A 554 -10.18 -18.34 29.63
C GLU A 554 -9.32 -17.37 28.78
N ILE A 555 -8.11 -17.76 28.34
CA ILE A 555 -7.23 -16.85 27.59
C ILE A 555 -7.78 -16.56 26.20
N GLY A 556 -8.37 -17.56 25.56
CA GLY A 556 -9.13 -17.44 24.32
C GLY A 556 -10.29 -16.46 24.46
N LYS A 557 -11.03 -16.51 25.58
CA LYS A 557 -12.10 -15.53 25.85
C LYS A 557 -11.53 -14.12 25.95
N ILE A 558 -10.40 -13.92 26.63
CA ILE A 558 -9.72 -12.62 26.72
C ILE A 558 -9.32 -12.14 25.32
N PHE A 559 -8.70 -13.01 24.52
CA PHE A 559 -8.29 -12.72 23.14
C PHE A 559 -9.48 -12.29 22.28
N TYR A 560 -10.55 -13.09 22.25
CA TYR A 560 -11.71 -12.78 21.42
C TYR A 560 -12.47 -11.55 21.89
N ASN A 561 -12.63 -11.33 23.21
CA ASN A 561 -13.22 -10.07 23.68
C ASN A 561 -12.35 -8.86 23.35
N ALA A 562 -11.01 -8.99 23.41
CA ALA A 562 -10.12 -7.93 22.96
C ALA A 562 -10.24 -7.65 21.45
N MET A 563 -10.46 -8.68 20.63
CA MET A 563 -10.68 -8.53 19.18
C MET A 563 -12.04 -7.93 18.87
N LYS A 564 -13.07 -8.30 19.64
CA LYS A 564 -14.41 -7.71 19.60
C LYS A 564 -14.38 -6.22 19.95
N ASP A 565 -13.58 -5.85 20.94
CA ASP A 565 -13.43 -4.47 21.40
C ASP A 565 -12.42 -3.66 20.57
N LEU A 566 -11.69 -4.29 19.63
CA LEU A 566 -10.68 -3.61 18.82
C LEU A 566 -11.35 -2.60 17.87
N PRO A 567 -11.02 -1.29 17.95
CA PRO A 567 -11.64 -0.30 17.07
C PRO A 567 -11.27 -0.52 15.61
N ASN A 568 -12.21 -0.26 14.71
CA ASN A 568 -12.02 -0.40 13.27
C ASN A 568 -10.86 0.43 12.69
N ASP A 569 -10.44 1.49 13.36
CA ASP A 569 -9.36 2.39 12.97
C ASP A 569 -8.04 2.14 13.71
N TRP A 570 -7.81 0.92 14.22
CA TRP A 570 -6.56 0.55 14.88
C TRP A 570 -5.32 0.66 13.96
N ASP A 571 -4.21 1.13 14.52
CA ASP A 571 -2.92 1.29 13.82
C ASP A 571 -1.99 0.10 14.11
N MET A 572 -1.82 -0.21 15.40
CA MET A 572 -1.01 -1.33 15.87
C MET A 572 -1.68 -2.00 17.07
N LEU A 573 -1.51 -3.30 17.20
CA LEU A 573 -2.03 -4.10 18.32
C LEU A 573 -0.89 -4.89 18.93
N TYR A 574 -0.74 -4.83 20.25
CA TYR A 574 0.28 -5.55 21.00
C TYR A 574 -0.37 -6.68 21.81
N PHE A 575 0.30 -7.82 21.86
CA PHE A 575 -0.15 -9.00 22.62
C PHE A 575 0.51 -9.08 24.00
N MET A 576 1.51 -8.22 24.23
CA MET A 576 2.18 -8.00 25.50
C MET A 576 2.64 -6.54 25.62
N ALA A 577 2.76 -6.03 26.84
CA ALA A 577 3.28 -4.69 27.13
C ALA A 577 4.25 -4.75 28.31
N MET A 578 5.43 -4.14 28.19
CA MET A 578 6.42 -4.16 29.26
C MET A 578 5.97 -3.42 30.52
N TRP A 579 6.46 -3.81 31.71
CA TRP A 579 6.06 -3.26 33.02
C TRP A 579 6.09 -1.71 33.12
N TYR A 580 6.96 -1.05 32.36
CA TYR A 580 7.10 0.42 32.34
C TYR A 580 6.20 1.11 31.30
N GLU A 581 5.43 0.37 30.51
CA GLU A 581 4.44 0.91 29.59
C GLU A 581 3.18 1.27 30.39
N LYS A 582 2.91 2.58 30.56
CA LYS A 582 1.71 3.05 31.24
C LYS A 582 0.56 3.19 30.24
N PRO A 583 -0.39 2.22 30.15
CA PRO A 583 -1.59 2.43 29.35
C PRO A 583 -2.29 3.70 29.83
N LYS A 584 -2.57 4.62 28.91
CA LYS A 584 -3.08 5.96 29.25
C LYS A 584 -4.56 5.95 29.62
N LYS A 585 -5.34 5.04 29.04
CA LYS A 585 -6.78 4.93 29.24
C LYS A 585 -7.24 3.50 28.93
N THR A 586 -8.04 2.93 29.81
CA THR A 586 -8.76 1.67 29.55
C THR A 586 -9.74 1.91 28.40
N HIS A 587 -9.67 1.09 27.35
CA HIS A 587 -10.66 1.11 26.27
C HIS A 587 -11.82 0.18 26.62
N SER A 588 -11.48 -1.02 27.09
CA SER A 588 -12.39 -2.00 27.70
C SER A 588 -11.67 -2.82 28.77
N SER A 589 -12.37 -3.75 29.42
CA SER A 589 -11.76 -4.71 30.36
C SER A 589 -10.65 -5.56 29.73
N TYR A 590 -10.68 -5.73 28.40
CA TYR A 590 -9.78 -6.62 27.64
C TYR A 590 -8.78 -5.89 26.75
N LEU A 591 -8.95 -4.57 26.57
CA LEU A 591 -8.15 -3.77 25.65
C LEU A 591 -7.78 -2.42 26.27
N LYS A 592 -6.50 -2.06 26.21
CA LYS A 592 -6.00 -0.78 26.71
C LYS A 592 -5.36 0.04 25.60
N LYS A 593 -5.63 1.35 25.56
CA LYS A 593 -4.97 2.27 24.62
C LYS A 593 -3.58 2.63 25.14
N LEU A 594 -2.57 2.40 24.31
CA LEU A 594 -1.17 2.67 24.65
C LEU A 594 -0.85 4.15 24.42
N GLY A 595 -0.18 4.76 25.39
CA GLY A 595 0.42 6.09 25.23
C GLY A 595 1.86 6.07 24.72
N SER A 596 2.50 4.92 24.91
CA SER A 596 3.85 4.54 24.49
C SER A 596 3.92 3.01 24.64
N ALA A 597 4.59 2.34 23.72
CA ALA A 597 4.92 0.92 23.78
C ALA A 597 6.31 0.73 23.21
N SER A 598 7.05 -0.26 23.71
CA SER A 598 8.50 -0.39 23.56
C SER A 598 8.94 -1.83 23.34
N CYS A 599 8.03 -2.67 22.86
CA CYS A 599 8.27 -4.10 22.75
C CYS A 599 7.69 -4.66 21.45
N LEU A 600 8.56 -5.10 20.55
CA LEU A 600 8.20 -5.68 19.26
C LEU A 600 8.26 -7.21 19.23
N ASN A 601 8.10 -7.85 20.38
CA ASN A 601 8.16 -9.31 20.47
C ASN A 601 6.93 -9.98 19.81
N ALA A 602 5.73 -9.45 20.07
CA ALA A 602 4.47 -10.02 19.63
C ALA A 602 3.43 -8.93 19.36
N TYR A 603 3.27 -8.56 18.08
CA TYR A 603 2.47 -7.39 17.70
C TYR A 603 1.90 -7.53 16.27
N ALA A 604 0.80 -6.86 16.01
CA ALA A 604 0.19 -6.75 14.70
C ALA A 604 0.25 -5.31 14.17
N VAL A 605 0.42 -5.18 12.86
CA VAL A 605 0.52 -3.92 12.14
C VAL A 605 -0.58 -3.87 11.08
N ASN A 606 -1.40 -2.82 11.10
CA ASN A 606 -2.35 -2.54 10.03
C ASN A 606 -1.63 -1.95 8.81
N ALA A 607 -2.07 -2.24 7.59
CA ALA A 607 -1.39 -1.80 6.37
C ALA A 607 -1.17 -0.29 6.26
N LYS A 608 -2.07 0.53 6.83
CA LYS A 608 -1.88 1.99 6.88
C LYS A 608 -0.62 2.42 7.64
N MET A 609 -0.10 1.57 8.53
CA MET A 609 1.11 1.83 9.31
C MET A 609 2.38 1.37 8.62
N TYR A 610 2.32 0.56 7.56
CA TYR A 610 3.52 0.13 6.81
C TYR A 610 4.39 1.32 6.37
N PRO A 611 3.89 2.33 5.63
CA PRO A 611 4.72 3.47 5.23
C PRO A 611 5.24 4.29 6.41
N VAL A 612 4.42 4.46 7.46
CA VAL A 612 4.79 5.24 8.64
C VAL A 612 5.97 4.59 9.35
N ILE A 613 5.92 3.26 9.52
CA ILE A 613 7.01 2.49 10.12
C ILE A 613 8.23 2.47 9.19
N LEU A 614 8.03 2.26 7.89
CA LEU A 614 9.13 2.21 6.92
C LEU A 614 9.88 3.53 6.85
N ASN A 615 9.19 4.67 6.76
CA ASN A 615 9.85 5.97 6.75
C ASN A 615 10.67 6.20 8.03
N LYS A 616 10.10 5.85 9.19
CA LYS A 616 10.82 5.94 10.48
C LYS A 616 12.06 5.06 10.51
N LEU A 617 11.94 3.83 10.02
CA LEU A 617 13.01 2.85 10.11
C LEU A 617 14.06 2.98 8.98
N ARG A 618 13.75 3.68 7.88
CA ARG A 618 14.64 3.90 6.72
C ARG A 618 15.98 4.53 7.06
N LYS A 619 16.17 5.11 8.27
CA LYS A 619 17.48 5.51 8.82
C LYS A 619 18.59 4.45 8.65
N ILE A 620 18.22 3.17 8.63
CA ILE A 620 19.19 2.09 8.40
C ILE A 620 19.85 2.16 7.02
N GLU A 621 19.16 2.69 6.01
CA GLU A 621 19.66 2.88 4.64
C GLU A 621 20.55 4.12 4.50
N HIS A 622 20.60 5.00 5.52
CA HIS A 622 21.41 6.22 5.52
C HIS A 622 22.62 6.07 6.46
N SER A 623 23.80 5.87 5.88
CA SER A 623 25.05 5.60 6.62
C SER A 623 25.47 6.70 7.61
N ASN A 624 24.93 7.92 7.49
CA ASN A 624 25.24 9.04 8.38
C ASN A 624 24.24 9.22 9.55
N LYS A 625 23.18 8.43 9.63
CA LYS A 625 22.16 8.56 10.68
C LYS A 625 22.46 7.64 11.86
N LYS A 626 22.41 8.20 13.07
CA LYS A 626 22.41 7.45 14.34
C LYS A 626 21.15 6.59 14.43
N LEU A 627 21.32 5.39 14.99
CA LEU A 627 20.27 4.42 15.22
C LEU A 627 19.98 4.28 16.71
N ARG A 628 18.75 3.94 17.05
CA ARG A 628 18.35 3.44 18.36
C ARG A 628 17.72 2.07 18.19
N ALA A 629 17.48 1.36 19.30
CA ALA A 629 16.74 0.12 19.24
C ALA A 629 15.41 0.31 18.51
N VAL A 630 15.02 -0.67 17.69
CA VAL A 630 13.81 -0.57 16.86
C VAL A 630 12.56 -0.34 17.70
N ASP A 631 12.51 -0.92 18.89
CA ASP A 631 11.48 -0.68 19.89
C ASP A 631 11.33 0.81 20.22
N GLU A 632 12.44 1.53 20.43
CA GLU A 632 12.45 2.96 20.77
C GLU A 632 12.04 3.83 19.59
N GLU A 633 12.50 3.49 18.37
CA GLU A 633 12.11 4.23 17.16
C GLU A 633 10.61 4.08 16.89
N ILE A 634 10.05 2.88 17.05
CA ILE A 634 8.61 2.67 16.90
C ILE A 634 7.84 3.33 18.05
N ALA A 635 8.34 3.28 19.29
CA ALA A 635 7.69 3.89 20.46
C ALA A 635 7.33 5.37 20.26
N GLU A 636 8.19 6.12 19.57
CA GLU A 636 7.96 7.53 19.27
C GLU A 636 6.78 7.78 18.33
N LEU A 637 6.50 6.84 17.42
CA LEU A 637 5.37 6.93 16.51
C LEU A 637 4.03 6.81 17.26
N LEU A 638 4.01 6.05 18.36
CA LEU A 638 2.78 5.63 19.04
C LEU A 638 2.06 6.78 19.76
N LYS A 639 2.75 7.87 20.11
CA LYS A 639 2.17 8.98 20.90
C LYS A 639 0.95 9.64 20.26
N LYS A 640 0.79 9.54 18.93
CA LYS A 640 -0.28 10.16 18.13
C LYS A 640 -1.13 9.14 17.36
N ARG A 641 -1.09 7.86 17.73
CA ARG A 641 -1.66 6.74 16.95
C ARG A 641 -2.63 5.90 17.78
N ASN A 642 -3.51 5.19 17.10
CA ASN A 642 -4.49 4.27 17.67
C ASN A 642 -3.85 2.91 17.94
N CYS A 643 -2.97 2.88 18.94
CA CYS A 643 -2.24 1.69 19.33
C CYS A 643 -2.87 1.08 20.59
N TYR A 644 -3.07 -0.23 20.57
CA TYR A 644 -3.75 -0.95 21.64
C TYR A 644 -2.92 -2.13 22.13
N VAL A 645 -3.13 -2.53 23.38
CA VAL A 645 -2.59 -3.77 23.94
C VAL A 645 -3.73 -4.59 24.55
N ILE A 646 -3.65 -5.91 24.37
CA ILE A 646 -4.54 -6.86 25.03
C ILE A 646 -4.21 -6.90 26.53
N ALA A 647 -5.23 -6.77 27.37
CA ALA A 647 -5.10 -6.76 28.82
C ALA A 647 -6.02 -7.81 29.46
N PRO A 648 -5.52 -8.74 30.29
CA PRO A 648 -4.10 -8.98 30.59
C PRO A 648 -3.32 -9.43 29.34
N ALA A 649 -1.99 -9.32 29.39
CA ALA A 649 -1.13 -9.78 28.30
C ALA A 649 -1.33 -11.28 28.06
N ILE A 650 -1.39 -11.69 26.79
CA ILE A 650 -1.67 -13.07 26.38
C ILE A 650 -0.50 -13.71 25.62
N ALA A 651 0.58 -12.96 25.40
CA ALA A 651 1.86 -13.45 24.93
C ALA A 651 2.90 -13.37 26.06
N LEU A 652 3.82 -14.33 26.10
CA LEU A 652 4.99 -14.31 27.00
C LEU A 652 6.27 -14.30 26.19
N GLN A 653 7.37 -13.89 26.83
CA GLN A 653 8.73 -13.94 26.29
C GLN A 653 9.61 -14.86 27.15
N ALA A 654 10.46 -15.67 26.50
CA ALA A 654 11.40 -16.55 27.17
C ALA A 654 12.43 -15.72 27.94
N GLU A 655 12.83 -16.20 29.12
CA GLU A 655 14.03 -15.78 29.83
C GLU A 655 15.26 -16.10 29.00
N GLY A 656 16.23 -15.20 29.14
CA GLY A 656 17.38 -15.15 28.28
C GLY A 656 17.17 -14.19 27.13
N ASP A 657 18.23 -14.07 26.38
CA ASP A 657 18.42 -13.10 25.32
C ASP A 657 17.55 -13.37 24.10
N SER A 658 16.79 -12.40 23.59
CA SER A 658 16.28 -12.51 22.21
C SER A 658 17.47 -12.86 21.33
N THR A 659 17.36 -13.87 20.49
CA THR A 659 18.50 -14.26 19.64
C THR A 659 18.75 -13.15 18.63
N ILE A 660 17.72 -12.38 18.32
CA ILE A 660 17.76 -11.19 17.48
C ILE A 660 18.40 -10.02 18.24
N VAL A 661 18.02 -9.78 19.50
CA VAL A 661 18.65 -8.80 20.40
C VAL A 661 19.28 -9.53 21.58
N LYS A 662 20.48 -10.10 21.41
CA LYS A 662 21.19 -10.76 22.51
C LYS A 662 21.53 -9.72 23.59
N ARG A 663 20.70 -9.59 24.65
CA ARG A 663 20.76 -8.54 25.71
C ARG A 663 21.71 -8.85 26.89
N ASN A 664 22.28 -10.04 26.99
CA ASN A 664 23.05 -10.62 28.09
C ASN A 664 23.53 -12.06 27.76
N GLU A 665 24.55 -12.21 26.92
CA GLU A 665 25.44 -13.36 27.08
C GLU A 665 26.63 -12.92 27.92
N GLN A 666 26.75 -13.61 29.05
CA GLN A 666 27.97 -13.80 29.81
C GLN A 666 29.03 -14.33 28.85
N CYS A 667 30.10 -13.55 28.61
CA CYS A 667 31.37 -14.17 28.28
C CYS A 667 31.84 -14.91 29.54
N GLU A 668 32.22 -16.17 29.37
CA GLU A 668 32.62 -17.08 30.45
C GLU A 668 33.54 -16.42 31.48
N GLY A 669 33.20 -16.66 32.76
CA GLY A 669 33.99 -16.28 33.92
C GLY A 669 33.45 -15.08 34.70
N GLN A 670 32.49 -15.32 35.59
CA GLN A 670 32.52 -14.91 37.02
C GLN A 670 31.15 -15.14 37.71
N GLU A 671 31.25 -15.48 38.99
CA GLU A 671 30.22 -16.00 39.89
C GLU A 671 28.98 -15.11 40.06
N LEU A 672 27.84 -15.78 40.30
CA LEU A 672 26.58 -15.18 40.73
C LEU A 672 26.77 -14.45 42.07
N PHE A 673 26.52 -13.15 42.11
CA PHE A 673 26.07 -12.48 43.33
C PHE A 673 24.56 -12.21 43.23
N GLN A 674 23.81 -12.99 44.01
CA GLN A 674 22.46 -12.63 44.46
C GLN A 674 22.58 -11.45 45.44
N CYS A 675 21.82 -10.38 45.21
CA CYS A 675 21.38 -9.43 46.24
C CYS A 675 19.89 -9.20 45.97
N LEU A 676 18.92 -9.57 46.81
CA LEU A 676 18.63 -9.06 48.16
C LEU A 676 18.76 -7.54 48.24
N THR A 677 17.67 -6.82 47.93
CA THR A 677 17.07 -5.75 48.74
C THR A 677 15.77 -5.28 48.10
#